data_AF-A0A9N9V5A4-F1
#
_entry.id   AF-A0A9N9V5A4-F1
#
_cell.length_a   1.000
_cell.length_b   1.000
_cell.length_c   1.000
_cell.angle_alpha   90.00
_cell.angle_beta   90.00
_cell.angle_gamma   90.00
#
_symmetry.space_group_name_H-M   'P 1'
#
loop_
_entity.id
_entity.type
_entity.pdbx_description
1 polymer ?
#
loop_
_entity_poly.entity_id
_entity_poly.type
_entity_poly.pdbx_seq_one_letter_code
_entity_poly.pdbx_strand_id
1 'polypeptide(L)'
;MPTILQKISKEKWEEYKPIIKRLHMDQGLPVKSRIGRPNLTQVMKDDHNFEATHSQYEAQLKRWGWVKNLSKEEWNLVLPLYHWLKEQQMDVRVKVSGRPLEKARLERGRRYVNTKFDGGLVPPLTGWLSMSDHRHITIETREANREWSQYPPWDDTGDLPGTGFNSDVNLLIDEAMLQDITPQENVMGFENGTLGQATLNGSETAGAIPDSMVNSWFRTRETPVDNIIGPQFNDNCTMTQPSNNYQMSSRMDLILKPPSIDLVSHRLVELVQEIESQSDLFGMTFGANSLPCAILYSIANGFTGLSEIPASSVVKLLKNEPHVYATMHKLLLDAPAIVAKPFAENLLKASVEAADAEAVRVIARTMMQRGIKINPNELMCECDGRFLTPAELAGKFRSVDLLQVLLKLGADANKTSDGLLRRINGALNWALDVKHLNGVILEGEIEPSFALVQMLVDAGAIVQLDSLLLSVKWCRDSRILALVIQKITDDEDGRLLRFLPDLIKNMDNDLGIQATQKLFEVWDSRQLDCLNCGYPKDKGIFLQRSLDEAILRENLDLCQLILSRAVPGAKALPLAIGKGNCRIASLLIQHGARVSEGAGEPGEQSRGTGGFFYPDPLFTPLGEAIRLQDPSMLQWVEEQGAWTFVSDRRSLESVAEAAAEVGNIAVLERLFAMDVVRDRGPSTDFERALEAATRKENIPTVQLLLDNGARPNERILELALDVQNRDLFRMILCSGVVFACCSAKCDRIEYVYGDYSCALELAIKWGNMEIVKELIHAKAHYSMPQQGARGLCAAIRSGNVLLVDLLLSAGVSPDAAYKYRKAPSTMIFHSISPLFTAVKSGNEGMVRHLLQKGADPADALAISLAVELDKTSLFKTLLTAFRQSYPAGRADFGADPLIKAIEKEECPYFEELLEARMNVNHLSLRCGRTPLGSVVERHGTMCLEIAAKLLKSGADPNAIARMETIEGPYRRAATTPPETALLIAIEAENEDMVALLLKNGADVNKAARRGIERTPLQSACQKRSLPIVQLLIERGADVNAPPSIRNGGTALQLACLSGSIRIVRHLLSVGANVFGPTSNANGRSALENAAENGRLDIIKVLWDATGGCGFPAREIAKAQRFARARGFPGCAEYVAKLAEASAEASLLEFLMTTRS
;
A
#
# COMPACT_ATOMS: atom_id res chain seq x y z
N MET A 1 -7.93 26.26 40.14
CA MET A 1 -8.82 25.32 40.86
C MET A 1 -10.09 25.12 40.05
N PRO A 2 -10.28 24.00 39.32
CA PRO A 2 -11.57 23.64 38.76
C PRO A 2 -12.33 22.76 39.75
N THR A 3 -13.54 23.19 40.10
CA THR A 3 -14.49 22.52 40.99
C THR A 3 -14.78 21.09 40.52
N ILE A 4 -14.57 20.10 41.38
CA ILE A 4 -14.98 18.71 41.15
C ILE A 4 -16.51 18.70 41.07
N LEU A 5 -17.06 18.55 39.86
CA LEU A 5 -18.51 18.48 39.64
C LEU A 5 -19.02 17.09 40.05
N GLN A 6 -19.89 17.05 41.06
CA GLN A 6 -20.58 15.85 41.54
C GLN A 6 -21.30 15.12 40.40
N LYS A 7 -21.17 13.78 40.35
CA LYS A 7 -22.03 12.92 39.53
C LYS A 7 -23.45 12.94 40.11
N ILE A 8 -24.43 13.38 39.31
CA ILE A 8 -25.86 13.37 39.67
C ILE A 8 -26.36 11.91 39.65
N SER A 9 -27.09 11.48 40.68
CA SER A 9 -27.59 10.11 40.79
C SER A 9 -28.71 9.81 39.79
N LYS A 10 -28.94 8.52 39.50
CA LYS A 10 -29.93 8.09 38.50
C LYS A 10 -31.36 8.40 38.95
N GLU A 11 -31.64 8.33 40.25
CA GLU A 11 -32.95 8.63 40.83
C GLU A 11 -33.33 10.10 40.61
N LYS A 12 -32.36 11.01 40.81
CA LYS A 12 -32.56 12.45 40.63
C LYS A 12 -32.81 12.82 39.16
N TRP A 13 -32.24 12.09 38.20
CA TRP A 13 -32.57 12.28 36.78
C TRP A 13 -33.98 11.82 36.43
N GLU A 14 -34.44 10.70 37.00
CA GLU A 14 -35.78 10.17 36.72
C GLU A 14 -36.90 11.04 37.33
N GLU A 15 -36.66 11.70 38.46
CA GLU A 15 -37.59 12.68 39.07
C GLU A 15 -37.89 13.87 38.13
N TYR A 16 -36.85 14.45 37.51
CA TYR A 16 -36.98 15.61 36.63
C TYR A 16 -37.22 15.25 35.15
N LYS A 17 -37.21 13.96 34.82
CA LYS A 17 -37.42 13.44 33.47
C LYS A 17 -38.68 13.96 32.76
N PRO A 18 -39.89 14.00 33.38
CA PRO A 18 -41.07 14.53 32.70
C PRO A 18 -40.98 16.05 32.41
N ILE A 19 -40.32 16.82 33.27
CA ILE A 19 -40.10 18.27 33.08
C ILE A 19 -39.10 18.50 31.95
N ILE A 20 -37.97 17.78 31.97
CA ILE A 20 -36.95 17.84 30.92
C ILE A 20 -37.53 17.43 29.57
N LYS A 21 -38.38 16.39 29.54
CA LYS A 21 -39.10 15.97 28.33
C LYS A 21 -39.98 17.10 27.80
N ARG A 22 -40.78 17.73 28.66
CA ARG A 22 -41.64 18.86 28.27
C ARG A 22 -40.85 20.05 27.72
N LEU A 23 -39.80 20.47 28.42
CA LEU A 23 -38.99 21.63 28.03
C LEU A 23 -38.17 21.35 26.75
N HIS A 24 -37.50 20.18 26.67
CA HIS A 24 -36.62 19.86 25.55
C HIS A 24 -37.40 19.33 24.35
N MET A 25 -38.30 18.35 24.53
CA MET A 25 -39.01 17.69 23.43
C MET A 25 -40.27 18.43 23.02
N ASP A 26 -41.08 18.97 23.94
CA ASP A 26 -42.36 19.59 23.61
C ASP A 26 -42.23 21.10 23.33
N GLN A 27 -41.43 21.82 24.12
CA GLN A 27 -41.21 23.26 23.94
C GLN A 27 -39.96 23.59 23.10
N GLY A 28 -39.13 22.60 22.78
CA GLY A 28 -38.05 22.74 21.82
C GLY A 28 -36.79 23.44 22.36
N LEU A 29 -36.67 23.71 23.66
CA LEU A 29 -35.50 24.39 24.24
C LEU A 29 -34.20 23.65 23.92
N PRO A 30 -33.17 24.32 23.39
CA PRO A 30 -31.88 23.70 23.13
C PRO A 30 -31.11 23.51 24.44
N VAL A 31 -30.25 22.48 24.51
CA VAL A 31 -29.38 22.27 25.69
C VAL A 31 -28.40 23.43 25.85
N LYS A 32 -27.98 24.05 24.74
CA LYS A 32 -27.18 25.29 24.70
C LYS A 32 -27.67 26.22 23.60
N SER A 33 -27.77 27.51 23.91
CA SER A 33 -28.08 28.56 22.92
C SER A 33 -26.89 29.50 22.72
N ARG A 34 -26.83 30.18 21.56
CA ARG A 34 -26.05 31.42 21.41
C ARG A 34 -26.75 32.57 22.16
N ILE A 35 -25.95 33.55 22.57
CA ILE A 35 -26.27 34.63 23.51
C ILE A 35 -27.68 35.22 23.27
N GLY A 36 -28.51 35.23 24.33
CA GLY A 36 -29.80 35.93 24.34
C GLY A 36 -31.08 35.09 24.19
N ARG A 37 -31.03 33.75 24.08
CA ARG A 37 -32.23 32.89 24.15
C ARG A 37 -32.17 31.91 25.33
N PRO A 38 -33.30 31.64 26.01
CA PRO A 38 -33.35 30.68 27.10
C PRO A 38 -32.94 29.29 26.61
N ASN A 39 -32.18 28.57 27.43
CA ASN A 39 -31.70 27.22 27.15
C ASN A 39 -32.07 26.28 28.29
N LEU A 40 -32.14 24.99 28.01
CA LEU A 40 -32.61 23.97 28.97
C LEU A 40 -31.78 23.98 30.26
N THR A 41 -30.46 24.15 30.18
CA THR A 41 -29.60 24.18 31.37
C THR A 41 -29.87 25.39 32.27
N GLN A 42 -30.21 26.54 31.67
CA GLN A 42 -30.52 27.76 32.40
C GLN A 42 -31.91 27.68 33.05
N VAL A 43 -32.93 27.23 32.30
CA VAL A 43 -34.30 27.07 32.82
C VAL A 43 -34.36 26.02 33.93
N MET A 44 -33.65 24.90 33.78
CA MET A 44 -33.60 23.88 34.83
C MET A 44 -32.86 24.34 36.08
N LYS A 45 -31.86 25.22 35.93
CA LYS A 45 -31.15 25.83 37.05
C LYS A 45 -32.03 26.88 37.75
N ASP A 46 -32.64 27.78 36.99
CA ASP A 46 -33.34 28.95 37.53
C ASP A 46 -34.74 28.60 38.07
N ASP A 47 -35.51 27.76 37.35
CA ASP A 47 -36.91 27.47 37.69
C ASP A 47 -37.08 26.16 38.48
N HIS A 48 -36.10 25.26 38.41
CA HIS A 48 -36.19 23.91 38.99
C HIS A 48 -35.01 23.54 39.89
N ASN A 49 -34.08 24.46 40.16
CA ASN A 49 -32.91 24.30 41.02
C ASN A 49 -32.09 23.02 40.73
N PHE A 50 -32.07 22.59 39.47
CA PHE A 50 -31.37 21.41 39.00
C PHE A 50 -30.17 21.85 38.17
N GLU A 51 -28.97 21.75 38.76
CA GLU A 51 -27.73 22.16 38.14
C GLU A 51 -26.95 20.95 37.61
N ALA A 52 -26.84 20.83 36.30
CA ALA A 52 -26.01 19.85 35.62
C ALA A 52 -25.26 20.50 34.46
N THR A 53 -24.08 19.99 34.16
CA THR A 53 -23.31 20.46 33.00
C THR A 53 -24.00 20.10 31.68
N HIS A 54 -23.70 20.87 30.64
CA HIS A 54 -24.15 20.59 29.28
C HIS A 54 -23.87 19.14 28.85
N SER A 55 -22.65 18.66 29.11
CA SER A 55 -22.24 17.29 28.76
C SER A 55 -22.99 16.22 29.54
N GLN A 56 -23.40 16.48 30.79
CA GLN A 56 -24.25 15.57 31.56
C GLN A 56 -25.67 15.49 30.99
N TYR A 57 -26.25 16.63 30.59
CA TYR A 57 -27.53 16.63 29.87
C TYR A 57 -27.46 15.90 28.53
N GLU A 58 -26.42 16.13 27.72
CA GLU A 58 -26.25 15.43 26.44
C GLU A 58 -26.09 13.92 26.62
N ALA A 59 -25.30 13.48 27.61
CA ALA A 59 -25.13 12.07 27.92
C ALA A 59 -26.44 11.43 28.41
N GLN A 60 -27.21 12.13 29.24
CA GLN A 60 -28.47 11.60 29.79
C GLN A 60 -29.59 11.59 28.73
N LEU A 61 -29.70 12.62 27.89
CA LEU A 61 -30.64 12.64 26.75
C LEU A 61 -30.33 11.52 25.76
N LYS A 62 -29.05 11.23 25.51
CA LYS A 62 -28.62 10.07 24.71
C LYS A 62 -29.04 8.75 25.37
N ARG A 63 -28.93 8.64 26.70
CA ARG A 63 -29.35 7.46 27.46
C ARG A 63 -30.87 7.24 27.45
N TRP A 64 -31.66 8.31 27.38
CA TRP A 64 -33.11 8.25 27.22
C TRP A 64 -33.59 8.16 25.76
N GLY A 65 -32.68 8.20 24.78
CA GLY A 65 -33.01 8.15 23.35
C GLY A 65 -33.63 9.44 22.79
N TRP A 66 -33.51 10.58 23.49
CA TRP A 66 -34.14 11.86 23.12
C TRP A 66 -33.15 12.80 22.42
N VAL A 67 -32.63 12.37 21.27
CA VAL A 67 -31.62 13.11 20.50
C VAL A 67 -32.28 13.79 19.29
N LYS A 68 -32.19 15.13 19.20
CA LYS A 68 -32.74 15.91 18.07
C LYS A 68 -31.91 15.85 16.77
N ASN A 69 -30.75 15.20 16.81
CA ASN A 69 -29.77 15.21 15.73
C ASN A 69 -29.51 13.77 15.27
N LEU A 70 -29.54 13.56 13.95
CA LEU A 70 -29.14 12.28 13.35
C LEU A 70 -27.62 12.06 13.55
N SER A 71 -27.25 10.82 13.86
CA SER A 71 -25.86 10.33 13.91
C SER A 71 -25.25 10.29 12.51
N LYS A 72 -23.93 10.08 12.41
CA LYS A 72 -23.25 9.94 11.11
C LYS A 72 -23.77 8.74 10.31
N GLU A 73 -24.01 7.63 10.99
CA GLU A 73 -24.58 6.41 10.40
C GLU A 73 -26.02 6.64 9.93
N GLU A 74 -26.81 7.36 10.72
CA GLU A 74 -28.20 7.73 10.36
C GLU A 74 -28.24 8.67 9.16
N TRP A 75 -27.33 9.65 9.09
CA TRP A 75 -27.20 10.52 7.93
C TRP A 75 -26.84 9.73 6.66
N ASN A 76 -25.99 8.71 6.76
CA ASN A 76 -25.64 7.85 5.63
C ASN A 76 -26.83 7.04 5.09
N LEU A 77 -27.91 6.87 5.87
CA LEU A 77 -29.11 6.13 5.47
C LEU A 77 -30.26 7.05 5.04
N VAL A 78 -30.52 8.12 5.80
CA VAL A 78 -31.61 9.08 5.53
C VAL A 78 -31.35 9.90 4.25
N LEU A 79 -30.11 10.34 4.04
CA LEU A 79 -29.80 11.30 2.98
C LEU A 79 -29.89 10.69 1.57
N PRO A 80 -29.37 9.47 1.31
CA PRO A 80 -29.56 8.79 0.03
C PRO A 80 -31.04 8.55 -0.30
N LEU A 81 -31.81 8.07 0.68
CA LEU A 81 -33.24 7.80 0.50
C LEU A 81 -34.05 9.07 0.25
N TYR A 82 -33.75 10.16 0.96
CA TYR A 82 -34.35 11.47 0.72
C TYR A 82 -34.09 12.01 -0.69
N HIS A 83 -32.85 11.87 -1.18
CA HIS A 83 -32.49 12.31 -2.53
C HIS A 83 -33.13 11.44 -3.60
N TRP A 84 -33.12 10.11 -3.44
CA TRP A 84 -33.78 9.18 -4.34
C TRP A 84 -35.28 9.44 -4.45
N LEU A 85 -36.00 9.64 -3.34
CA LEU A 85 -37.43 9.97 -3.35
C LEU A 85 -37.73 11.33 -4.00
N LYS A 86 -36.82 12.31 -3.85
CA LYS A 86 -36.93 13.61 -4.51
C LYS A 86 -36.68 13.52 -6.02
N GLU A 87 -35.80 12.62 -6.47
CA GLU A 87 -35.60 12.33 -7.90
C GLU A 87 -36.84 11.70 -8.55
N GLN A 88 -37.60 10.89 -7.80
CA GLN A 88 -38.91 10.35 -8.21
C GLN A 88 -40.06 11.39 -8.14
N GLN A 89 -39.74 12.68 -8.08
CA GLN A 89 -40.71 13.79 -8.02
C GLN A 89 -41.69 13.75 -6.82
N MET A 90 -41.37 13.06 -5.73
CA MET A 90 -42.21 13.06 -4.52
C MET A 90 -41.88 14.26 -3.59
N ASP A 91 -42.87 14.74 -2.86
CA ASP A 91 -42.66 15.57 -1.68
C ASP A 91 -42.25 14.70 -0.50
N VAL A 92 -41.12 15.00 0.13
CA VAL A 92 -40.52 14.17 1.18
C VAL A 92 -40.34 14.98 2.44
N ARG A 93 -40.77 14.42 3.57
CA ARG A 93 -40.64 15.00 4.90
C ARG A 93 -40.04 13.97 5.84
N VAL A 94 -38.85 14.26 6.35
CA VAL A 94 -38.20 13.42 7.38
C VAL A 94 -38.61 13.92 8.75
N LYS A 95 -39.14 13.05 9.61
CA LYS A 95 -39.44 13.33 11.02
C LYS A 95 -38.49 12.56 11.93
N VAL A 96 -38.00 13.22 12.97
CA VAL A 96 -37.22 12.58 14.05
C VAL A 96 -38.01 12.76 15.34
N SER A 97 -38.43 11.63 15.93
CA SER A 97 -39.29 11.62 17.12
C SER A 97 -40.57 12.45 16.94
N GLY A 98 -41.21 12.34 15.78
CA GLY A 98 -42.48 13.01 15.44
C GLY A 98 -42.37 14.46 14.94
N ARG A 99 -41.18 15.08 14.95
CA ARG A 99 -40.98 16.46 14.46
C ARG A 99 -40.30 16.50 13.09
N PRO A 100 -40.81 17.28 12.12
CA PRO A 100 -40.20 17.41 10.80
C PRO A 100 -38.84 18.11 10.89
N LEU A 101 -37.84 17.57 10.20
CA LEU A 101 -36.53 18.20 10.05
C LEU A 101 -36.64 19.38 9.07
N GLU A 102 -36.04 20.52 9.41
CA GLU A 102 -36.03 21.69 8.53
C GLU A 102 -35.31 21.41 7.20
N LYS A 103 -35.84 21.94 6.09
CA LYS A 103 -35.28 21.77 4.74
C LYS A 103 -33.81 22.20 4.63
N ALA A 104 -33.45 23.35 5.21
CA ALA A 104 -32.07 23.85 5.28
C ALA A 104 -31.12 22.94 6.08
N ARG A 105 -31.65 22.04 6.89
CA ARG A 105 -30.88 21.06 7.67
C ARG A 105 -30.62 19.79 6.87
N LEU A 106 -31.61 19.33 6.10
CA LEU A 106 -31.46 18.23 5.14
C LEU A 106 -30.41 18.60 4.07
N GLU A 107 -30.44 19.83 3.55
CA GLU A 107 -29.46 20.32 2.57
C GLU A 107 -28.02 20.39 3.13
N ARG A 108 -27.86 20.71 4.41
CA ARG A 108 -26.55 20.70 5.11
C ARG A 108 -26.09 19.31 5.53
N GLY A 109 -26.97 18.31 5.51
CA GLY A 109 -26.69 16.91 5.87
C GLY A 109 -25.54 16.29 5.08
N ARG A 110 -25.32 16.74 3.83
CA ARG A 110 -24.21 16.32 2.96
C ARG A 110 -22.82 16.46 3.60
N ARG A 111 -22.63 17.40 4.54
CA ARG A 111 -21.36 17.60 5.25
C ARG A 111 -21.01 16.48 6.23
N TYR A 112 -21.99 15.66 6.60
CA TYR A 112 -21.84 14.61 7.60
C TYR A 112 -21.70 13.20 6.96
N VAL A 113 -21.92 13.07 5.65
CA VAL A 113 -21.95 11.79 4.90
C VAL A 113 -20.69 11.68 4.02
N ASN A 114 -20.01 10.52 4.06
CA ASN A 114 -18.78 10.28 3.28
C ASN A 114 -19.04 9.62 1.92
N THR A 115 -20.29 9.24 1.61
CA THR A 115 -20.64 8.50 0.39
C THR A 115 -21.13 9.47 -0.70
N LYS A 116 -20.47 9.43 -1.87
CA LYS A 116 -21.04 9.98 -3.11
C LYS A 116 -22.20 9.07 -3.52
N PHE A 117 -23.40 9.62 -3.63
CA PHE A 117 -24.53 8.91 -4.20
C PHE A 117 -24.44 9.03 -5.73
N ASP A 118 -24.10 7.94 -6.41
CA ASP A 118 -24.21 7.82 -7.85
C ASP A 118 -25.67 7.40 -8.14
N GLY A 119 -26.46 8.31 -8.73
CA GLY A 119 -27.92 8.27 -8.81
C GLY A 119 -28.53 7.15 -9.69
N GLY A 120 -28.24 5.88 -9.40
CA GLY A 120 -28.75 4.74 -10.17
C GLY A 120 -29.18 3.51 -9.36
N LEU A 121 -28.96 3.47 -8.04
CA LEU A 121 -29.28 2.29 -7.21
C LEU A 121 -30.23 2.64 -6.05
N VAL A 122 -31.30 1.88 -5.90
CA VAL A 122 -32.21 1.93 -4.75
C VAL A 122 -31.40 1.66 -3.48
N PRO A 123 -31.45 2.53 -2.44
CA PRO A 123 -30.75 2.26 -1.18
C PRO A 123 -31.23 0.94 -0.54
N PRO A 124 -30.35 0.11 0.05
CA PRO A 124 -30.77 -1.14 0.68
C PRO A 124 -31.74 -0.88 1.84
N LEU A 125 -33.01 -1.26 1.65
CA LEU A 125 -34.11 -1.10 2.63
C LEU A 125 -33.88 -1.90 3.92
N THR A 126 -33.05 -2.95 3.88
CA THR A 126 -32.71 -3.81 5.03
C THR A 126 -32.01 -3.04 6.16
N GLY A 127 -31.14 -2.07 5.84
CA GLY A 127 -30.51 -1.21 6.84
C GLY A 127 -31.46 -0.16 7.44
N TRP A 128 -32.51 0.22 6.70
CA TRP A 128 -33.52 1.17 7.15
C TRP A 128 -34.51 0.53 8.15
N LEU A 129 -34.98 -0.69 7.85
CA LEU A 129 -35.90 -1.46 8.69
C LEU A 129 -35.31 -1.77 10.08
N SER A 130 -34.03 -2.13 10.16
CA SER A 130 -33.34 -2.34 11.44
C SER A 130 -33.21 -1.06 12.29
N MET A 131 -33.29 0.12 11.66
CA MET A 131 -33.11 1.41 12.33
C MET A 131 -34.43 2.07 12.75
N SER A 132 -35.52 1.87 12.00
CA SER A 132 -36.83 2.46 12.29
C SER A 132 -37.38 2.03 13.66
N ASP A 133 -37.06 0.81 14.10
CA ASP A 133 -37.53 0.24 15.37
C ASP A 133 -36.89 0.85 16.62
N HIS A 134 -35.76 1.55 16.49
CA HIS A 134 -34.97 1.99 17.65
C HIS A 134 -34.94 3.50 17.90
N ARG A 135 -35.39 4.36 16.97
CA ARG A 135 -35.27 5.84 17.12
C ARG A 135 -36.45 6.71 16.67
N HIS A 136 -37.60 6.15 16.29
CA HIS A 136 -38.76 6.92 15.81
C HIS A 136 -38.40 7.92 14.68
N ILE A 137 -37.56 7.50 13.73
CA ILE A 137 -37.30 8.26 12.50
C ILE A 137 -38.35 7.80 11.49
N THR A 138 -39.22 8.69 11.03
CA THR A 138 -40.22 8.38 10.01
C THR A 138 -40.00 9.28 8.80
N ILE A 139 -40.09 8.70 7.60
CA ILE A 139 -40.12 9.46 6.36
C ILE A 139 -41.55 9.45 5.87
N GLU A 140 -42.10 10.61 5.57
CA GLU A 140 -43.40 10.75 4.93
C GLU A 140 -43.19 11.23 3.50
N THR A 141 -43.90 10.62 2.57
CA THR A 141 -43.94 11.00 1.16
C THR A 141 -45.33 11.48 0.79
N ARG A 142 -45.40 12.30 -0.26
CA ARG A 142 -46.65 12.80 -0.81
C ARG A 142 -46.48 13.05 -2.30
N GLU A 143 -47.37 12.50 -3.11
CA GLU A 143 -47.50 12.87 -4.52
C GLU A 143 -48.29 14.18 -4.64
N ALA A 144 -48.03 14.97 -5.68
CA ALA A 144 -48.72 16.24 -5.89
C ALA A 144 -50.26 16.05 -5.82
N ASN A 145 -50.90 16.71 -4.83
CA ASN A 145 -52.34 16.65 -4.51
C ASN A 145 -52.87 15.42 -3.73
N ARG A 146 -52.03 14.62 -3.06
CA ARG A 146 -52.46 13.55 -2.12
C ARG A 146 -52.16 13.88 -0.64
N GLU A 147 -52.68 13.10 0.31
CA GLU A 147 -52.33 13.23 1.73
C GLU A 147 -50.91 12.67 2.01
N TRP A 148 -50.30 13.08 3.14
CA TRP A 148 -48.98 12.57 3.54
C TRP A 148 -49.10 11.10 4.00
N SER A 149 -48.34 10.21 3.38
CA SER A 149 -48.24 8.80 3.75
C SER A 149 -46.83 8.46 4.25
N GLN A 150 -46.72 7.54 5.21
CA GLN A 150 -45.41 7.08 5.68
C GLN A 150 -44.72 6.18 4.62
N TYR A 151 -43.40 6.31 4.50
CA TYR A 151 -42.56 5.52 3.62
C TYR A 151 -41.76 4.47 4.43
N PRO A 152 -41.71 3.21 3.99
CA PRO A 152 -42.41 2.65 2.83
C PRO A 152 -43.91 2.47 3.08
N PRO A 153 -44.76 2.54 2.03
CA PRO A 153 -46.19 2.35 2.16
C PRO A 153 -46.48 0.84 2.23
N TRP A 154 -46.22 0.21 3.37
CA TRP A 154 -46.67 -1.16 3.59
C TRP A 154 -48.18 -1.15 3.79
N ASP A 155 -48.90 -2.09 3.17
CA ASP A 155 -50.22 -2.46 3.68
C ASP A 155 -50.05 -3.29 4.97
N ASP A 156 -51.15 -3.63 5.65
CA ASP A 156 -51.15 -4.42 6.89
C ASP A 156 -50.55 -5.85 6.73
N THR A 157 -50.07 -6.21 5.53
CA THR A 157 -49.40 -7.49 5.23
C THR A 157 -47.88 -7.37 5.11
N GLY A 158 -47.31 -6.15 5.12
CA GLY A 158 -45.86 -5.93 5.08
C GLY A 158 -45.23 -5.93 3.68
N ASP A 159 -46.05 -5.93 2.62
CA ASP A 159 -45.58 -5.92 1.23
C ASP A 159 -45.78 -4.55 0.54
N LEU A 160 -44.92 -4.24 -0.43
CA LEU A 160 -44.95 -3.00 -1.23
C LEU A 160 -46.03 -3.10 -2.33
N PRO A 161 -46.98 -2.16 -2.42
CA PRO A 161 -47.98 -2.17 -3.48
C PRO A 161 -47.37 -1.65 -4.80
N GLY A 162 -47.34 -2.51 -5.83
CA GLY A 162 -47.33 -2.07 -7.22
C GLY A 162 -45.99 -1.95 -7.95
N THR A 163 -44.90 -2.54 -7.47
CA THR A 163 -43.73 -2.81 -8.34
C THR A 163 -43.83 -4.23 -8.87
N GLY A 164 -44.17 -4.37 -10.15
CA GLY A 164 -44.13 -5.63 -10.90
C GLY A 164 -42.70 -6.17 -11.04
N PHE A 165 -42.17 -6.69 -9.93
CA PHE A 165 -40.98 -7.52 -9.83
C PHE A 165 -41.20 -8.53 -8.69
N ASN A 166 -42.11 -9.47 -8.92
CA ASN A 166 -41.96 -10.85 -8.46
C ASN A 166 -41.91 -11.65 -9.78
N SER A 167 -40.93 -12.47 -10.08
CA SER A 167 -40.14 -13.36 -9.23
C SER A 167 -38.91 -13.79 -10.04
N ASP A 168 -37.73 -13.80 -9.42
CA ASP A 168 -36.61 -14.74 -9.68
C ASP A 168 -35.30 -14.21 -9.10
N VAL A 169 -35.22 -14.01 -7.78
CA VAL A 169 -34.01 -14.33 -6.99
C VAL A 169 -34.43 -14.50 -5.53
N ASN A 170 -34.96 -15.68 -5.18
CA ASN A 170 -34.58 -16.36 -3.94
C ASN A 170 -35.00 -17.83 -4.04
N LEU A 171 -34.00 -18.71 -3.92
CA LEU A 171 -34.05 -20.17 -3.72
C LEU A 171 -34.14 -21.06 -4.99
N LEU A 172 -32.95 -21.54 -5.41
CA LEU A 172 -32.59 -22.97 -5.31
C LEU A 172 -31.35 -22.99 -4.38
N ILE A 173 -31.49 -23.00 -3.06
CA ILE A 173 -31.80 -24.21 -2.30
C ILE A 173 -33.32 -24.42 -2.20
N ASP A 174 -33.79 -25.34 -3.03
CA ASP A 174 -34.86 -26.24 -2.63
C ASP A 174 -34.41 -26.97 -1.36
N GLU A 175 -35.14 -26.78 -0.27
CA GLU A 175 -35.79 -27.89 0.40
C GLU A 175 -37.14 -27.40 0.94
N ALA A 176 -38.14 -27.46 0.06
CA ALA A 176 -39.49 -27.82 0.45
C ALA A 176 -40.13 -28.64 -0.67
N MET A 177 -40.04 -29.96 -0.56
CA MET A 177 -41.26 -30.74 -0.75
C MET A 177 -41.82 -31.00 0.65
N LEU A 178 -43.06 -30.53 0.84
CA LEU A 178 -44.07 -30.99 1.81
C LEU A 178 -44.41 -30.03 2.98
N GLN A 179 -45.26 -29.04 2.68
CA GLN A 179 -46.62 -29.00 3.24
C GLN A 179 -47.42 -30.10 2.51
N ASP A 180 -48.24 -30.97 3.09
CA ASP A 180 -49.08 -30.93 4.27
C ASP A 180 -49.33 -32.38 4.71
N ILE A 181 -49.49 -32.64 6.01
CA ILE A 181 -50.66 -33.34 6.59
C ILE A 181 -50.58 -33.16 8.12
N THR A 182 -51.75 -32.86 8.66
CA THR A 182 -52.16 -32.53 10.02
C THR A 182 -51.86 -33.59 11.09
N PRO A 183 -52.09 -33.28 12.39
CA PRO A 183 -51.51 -34.00 13.51
C PRO A 183 -52.35 -35.22 13.92
N GLN A 184 -51.71 -36.06 14.73
CA GLN A 184 -52.26 -36.94 15.77
C GLN A 184 -52.09 -38.46 15.56
N GLU A 185 -51.67 -39.05 16.68
CA GLU A 185 -51.99 -40.40 17.15
C GLU A 185 -51.15 -41.59 16.67
N ASN A 186 -50.43 -42.12 17.68
CA ASN A 186 -50.49 -43.51 18.11
C ASN A 186 -49.75 -44.59 17.32
N VAL A 187 -48.86 -45.26 18.08
CA VAL A 187 -48.84 -46.71 18.30
C VAL A 187 -47.89 -47.53 17.40
N MET A 188 -46.90 -48.10 18.11
CA MET A 188 -46.28 -49.42 17.96
C MET A 188 -45.35 -49.70 16.76
N GLY A 189 -44.09 -49.96 17.12
CA GLY A 189 -43.59 -51.34 17.08
C GLY A 189 -42.57 -51.67 16.00
N PHE A 190 -41.35 -52.01 16.47
CA PHE A 190 -40.42 -53.03 15.94
C PHE A 190 -39.93 -52.86 14.48
N GLU A 191 -38.68 -53.09 14.07
CA GLU A 191 -37.51 -53.76 14.63
C GLU A 191 -36.32 -53.54 13.66
N ASN A 192 -35.09 -53.56 14.18
CA ASN A 192 -33.80 -53.91 13.53
C ASN A 192 -33.30 -52.96 12.41
N GLY A 193 -32.13 -52.31 12.47
CA GLY A 193 -30.76 -52.68 12.89
C GLY A 193 -29.86 -52.10 11.76
N THR A 194 -28.70 -51.47 11.90
CA THR A 194 -27.62 -51.48 12.88
C THR A 194 -26.66 -50.34 12.50
N LEU A 195 -26.03 -49.69 13.50
CA LEU A 195 -24.67 -49.09 13.54
C LEU A 195 -24.21 -48.19 12.36
N GLY A 196 -23.71 -46.97 12.52
CA GLY A 196 -23.32 -46.18 13.69
C GLY A 196 -22.41 -45.01 13.26
N GLN A 197 -22.23 -44.07 14.19
CA GLN A 197 -21.27 -42.94 14.23
C GLN A 197 -21.71 -41.58 13.65
N ALA A 198 -22.11 -40.72 14.59
CA ALA A 198 -22.21 -39.28 14.47
C ALA A 198 -20.83 -38.60 14.57
N THR A 199 -20.63 -37.50 13.83
CA THR A 199 -19.68 -36.44 14.20
C THR A 199 -20.32 -35.06 13.95
N LEU A 200 -20.24 -34.22 14.98
CA LEU A 200 -20.68 -32.83 15.04
C LEU A 200 -19.66 -31.92 14.34
N ASN A 201 -20.10 -31.08 13.42
CA ASN A 201 -19.30 -29.99 12.84
C ASN A 201 -19.70 -28.65 13.46
N GLY A 202 -18.75 -28.01 14.17
CA GLY A 202 -18.72 -26.57 14.43
C GLY A 202 -17.50 -25.99 13.72
N SER A 203 -17.71 -25.08 12.77
CA SER A 203 -16.66 -24.45 11.96
C SER A 203 -16.21 -23.12 12.57
N GLU A 204 -14.98 -23.09 13.11
CA GLU A 204 -14.22 -21.86 13.37
C GLU A 204 -13.18 -21.67 12.25
N THR A 205 -13.29 -20.56 11.52
CA THR A 205 -12.49 -20.19 10.35
C THR A 205 -11.07 -19.76 10.72
N ALA A 206 -10.08 -20.32 10.02
CA ALA A 206 -8.67 -19.95 10.11
C ALA A 206 -8.41 -18.55 9.53
N GLY A 207 -7.83 -17.65 10.34
CA GLY A 207 -7.46 -16.29 9.95
C GLY A 207 -6.16 -16.25 9.13
N ALA A 208 -6.23 -15.56 8.00
CA ALA A 208 -5.09 -15.20 7.16
C ALA A 208 -4.13 -14.22 7.86
N ILE A 209 -2.82 -14.43 7.68
CA ILE A 209 -1.74 -13.57 8.19
C ILE A 209 -1.57 -12.38 7.24
N PRO A 210 -1.57 -11.11 7.71
CA PRO A 210 -1.22 -9.97 6.86
C PRO A 210 0.30 -9.79 6.73
N ASP A 211 0.79 -9.59 5.50
CA ASP A 211 2.18 -9.31 5.09
C ASP A 211 2.87 -8.09 5.77
N SER A 212 2.20 -7.39 6.68
CA SER A 212 2.72 -6.21 7.37
C SER A 212 3.73 -6.52 8.49
N MET A 213 3.96 -7.79 8.84
CA MET A 213 4.81 -8.16 9.96
C MET A 213 6.28 -8.42 9.57
N VAL A 214 6.57 -8.68 8.29
CA VAL A 214 7.94 -8.97 7.81
C VAL A 214 8.78 -7.71 7.60
N ASN A 215 8.17 -6.53 7.42
CA ASN A 215 8.89 -5.30 7.08
C ASN A 215 9.19 -4.35 8.25
N SER A 216 8.98 -4.75 9.52
CA SER A 216 9.41 -3.93 10.68
C SER A 216 10.65 -4.45 11.41
N TRP A 217 11.20 -5.60 10.97
CA TRP A 217 12.34 -6.26 11.61
C TRP A 217 13.71 -5.86 11.05
N PHE A 218 13.78 -4.94 10.08
CA PHE A 218 15.06 -4.45 9.55
C PHE A 218 15.04 -2.95 9.34
N ARG A 219 15.39 -2.19 10.39
CA ARG A 219 15.91 -0.82 10.27
C ARG A 219 16.88 -0.52 11.43
N THR A 220 18.16 -0.73 11.18
CA THR A 220 19.34 -0.10 11.80
C THR A 220 20.57 -0.64 11.05
N ARG A 221 21.64 0.06 10.70
CA ARG A 221 22.04 1.48 10.68
C ARG A 221 23.15 1.50 9.60
N GLU A 222 23.12 2.48 8.71
CA GLU A 222 24.34 2.94 8.03
C GLU A 222 24.96 4.02 8.91
N THR A 223 26.25 3.90 9.25
CA THR A 223 27.03 4.99 9.85
C THR A 223 28.24 5.30 8.96
N PRO A 224 28.66 6.58 8.93
CA PRO A 224 29.57 7.13 7.95
C PRO A 224 31.03 6.95 8.37
N VAL A 225 31.94 6.86 7.40
CA VAL A 225 33.36 7.10 7.64
C VAL A 225 33.80 8.24 6.72
N ASP A 226 34.21 9.33 7.36
CA ASP A 226 34.76 10.53 6.73
C ASP A 226 36.23 10.37 6.32
N ASN A 227 36.55 11.06 5.22
CA ASN A 227 37.79 11.76 4.86
C ASN A 227 39.12 11.00 4.70
N ILE A 228 39.55 10.85 3.43
CA ILE A 228 40.95 11.07 3.01
C ILE A 228 41.01 11.75 1.62
N ILE A 229 41.29 13.06 1.62
CA ILE A 229 42.21 13.83 0.73
C ILE A 229 41.95 13.85 -0.81
N GLY A 230 41.58 15.01 -1.36
CA GLY A 230 41.75 15.36 -2.80
C GLY A 230 43.19 15.77 -3.14
N PRO A 231 43.60 15.90 -4.43
CA PRO A 231 43.16 17.04 -5.24
C PRO A 231 43.09 16.86 -6.79
N GLN A 232 42.36 17.79 -7.42
CA GLN A 232 42.54 18.42 -8.76
C GLN A 232 42.72 17.54 -10.03
N PHE A 233 41.86 17.73 -11.06
CA PHE A 233 42.18 18.45 -12.32
C PHE A 233 41.00 18.46 -13.31
N ASN A 234 41.13 19.39 -14.26
CA ASN A 234 40.16 20.07 -15.11
C ASN A 234 39.68 19.34 -16.39
N ASP A 235 38.54 19.84 -16.90
CA ASP A 235 38.14 20.07 -18.31
C ASP A 235 37.62 18.95 -19.24
N ASN A 236 36.51 19.34 -19.90
CA ASN A 236 36.00 19.00 -21.25
C ASN A 236 34.82 18.03 -21.42
N CYS A 237 33.67 18.64 -21.72
CA CYS A 237 32.61 18.27 -22.67
C CYS A 237 32.54 16.83 -23.20
N THR A 238 31.39 16.19 -23.00
CA THR A 238 30.40 15.90 -24.05
C THR A 238 29.14 15.29 -23.44
N MET A 239 27.99 15.63 -24.02
CA MET A 239 26.69 15.12 -23.66
C MET A 239 26.54 13.63 -23.97
N THR A 240 26.30 12.82 -22.94
CA THR A 240 25.44 11.64 -23.00
C THR A 240 24.78 11.48 -21.63
N GLN A 241 23.46 11.32 -21.64
CA GLN A 241 22.66 11.18 -20.42
C GLN A 241 23.03 9.90 -19.67
N PRO A 242 23.28 9.94 -18.34
CA PRO A 242 23.27 8.73 -17.53
C PRO A 242 21.82 8.33 -17.25
N SER A 243 21.54 7.09 -17.62
CA SER A 243 20.41 6.24 -17.26
C SER A 243 19.79 6.55 -15.88
N ASN A 244 18.46 6.64 -15.84
CA ASN A 244 17.67 6.49 -14.62
C ASN A 244 17.78 5.04 -14.11
N ASN A 245 18.93 4.72 -13.52
CA ASN A 245 19.09 3.58 -12.64
C ASN A 245 18.31 3.89 -11.35
N TYR A 246 17.11 3.32 -11.25
CA TYR A 246 16.49 3.11 -9.95
C TYR A 246 17.48 2.34 -9.08
N GLN A 247 17.84 2.93 -7.95
CA GLN A 247 18.57 2.28 -6.85
C GLN A 247 17.83 1.00 -6.42
N MET A 248 18.20 -0.10 -7.05
CA MET A 248 18.05 -1.48 -6.58
C MET A 248 19.46 -2.03 -6.30
N SER A 249 20.33 -1.24 -5.65
CA SER A 249 21.68 -1.67 -5.26
C SER A 249 21.82 -1.95 -3.77
N SER A 250 20.73 -2.13 -3.02
CA SER A 250 20.78 -2.43 -1.59
C SER A 250 20.12 -3.76 -1.26
N ARG A 251 20.63 -4.85 -1.85
CA ARG A 251 20.56 -6.20 -1.26
C ARG A 251 21.38 -7.27 -1.98
N MET A 252 21.83 -7.07 -3.22
CA MET A 252 22.77 -8.00 -3.85
C MET A 252 24.19 -7.95 -3.26
N ASP A 253 24.54 -6.84 -2.60
CA ASP A 253 25.75 -6.76 -1.78
C ASP A 253 25.70 -7.63 -0.51
N LEU A 254 24.53 -8.11 -0.09
CA LEU A 254 24.37 -8.95 1.12
C LEU A 254 24.60 -10.45 0.87
N ILE A 255 24.77 -10.88 -0.38
CA ILE A 255 25.15 -12.27 -0.70
C ILE A 255 26.68 -12.43 -0.69
N LEU A 256 27.45 -11.33 -0.77
CA LEU A 256 28.91 -11.37 -0.78
C LEU A 256 29.62 -10.50 0.27
N LYS A 257 28.92 -9.67 1.05
CA LYS A 257 29.52 -9.09 2.27
C LYS A 257 29.19 -9.95 3.48
N PRO A 258 30.18 -10.62 4.11
CA PRO A 258 29.96 -11.19 5.42
C PRO A 258 29.43 -10.10 6.36
N PRO A 259 28.57 -10.43 7.34
CA PRO A 259 28.15 -9.48 8.36
C PRO A 259 29.40 -8.78 8.92
N SER A 260 29.32 -7.47 9.17
CA SER A 260 30.50 -6.71 9.59
C SER A 260 31.17 -7.40 10.76
N ILE A 261 32.50 -7.49 10.74
CA ILE A 261 33.26 -8.13 11.82
C ILE A 261 32.84 -7.54 13.17
N ASP A 262 32.53 -6.24 13.21
CA ASP A 262 32.03 -5.56 14.40
C ASP A 262 30.64 -6.04 14.86
N LEU A 263 29.68 -6.25 13.95
CA LEU A 263 28.35 -6.76 14.29
C LEU A 263 28.43 -8.20 14.79
N VAL A 264 29.19 -9.04 14.09
CA VAL A 264 29.43 -10.44 14.49
C VAL A 264 30.14 -10.47 15.84
N SER A 265 31.20 -9.67 16.02
CA SER A 265 31.95 -9.61 17.28
C SER A 265 31.09 -9.09 18.43
N HIS A 266 30.31 -8.02 18.23
CA HIS A 266 29.44 -7.47 19.26
C HIS A 266 28.35 -8.47 19.67
N ARG A 267 27.68 -9.12 18.71
CA ARG A 267 26.66 -10.13 19.00
C ARG A 267 27.24 -11.38 19.64
N LEU A 268 28.41 -11.82 19.21
CA LEU A 268 29.11 -12.94 19.85
C LEU A 268 29.55 -12.59 21.27
N VAL A 269 29.99 -11.35 21.53
CA VAL A 269 30.31 -10.86 22.88
C VAL A 269 29.06 -10.79 23.76
N GLU A 270 27.94 -10.26 23.25
CA GLU A 270 26.65 -10.28 23.96
C GLU A 270 26.21 -11.71 24.28
N LEU A 271 26.34 -12.63 23.31
CA LEU A 271 25.97 -14.04 23.46
C LEU A 271 26.86 -14.76 24.47
N VAL A 272 28.18 -14.48 24.47
CA VAL A 272 29.12 -15.01 25.46
C VAL A 272 28.77 -14.49 26.86
N GLN A 273 28.49 -13.20 27.02
CA GLN A 273 28.02 -12.62 28.29
C GLN A 273 26.66 -13.17 28.73
N GLU A 274 25.76 -13.47 27.78
CA GLU A 274 24.45 -14.09 28.04
C GLU A 274 24.64 -15.51 28.63
N ILE A 275 25.67 -16.24 28.19
CA ILE A 275 26.00 -17.62 28.60
C ILE A 275 26.84 -17.68 29.88
N GLU A 276 27.74 -16.73 30.13
CA GLU A 276 28.50 -16.65 31.39
C GLU A 276 27.60 -16.57 32.64
N SER A 277 26.34 -16.18 32.46
CA SER A 277 25.30 -16.18 33.50
C SER A 277 24.54 -17.51 33.68
N GLN A 278 24.84 -18.54 32.87
CA GLN A 278 24.15 -19.83 32.84
C GLN A 278 25.09 -20.96 33.28
N SER A 279 24.82 -21.60 34.42
CA SER A 279 25.62 -22.75 34.90
C SER A 279 25.20 -24.09 34.25
N ASP A 280 23.96 -24.20 33.78
CA ASP A 280 23.38 -25.47 33.33
C ASP A 280 22.52 -25.29 32.08
N LEU A 281 23.11 -25.47 30.91
CA LEU A 281 22.34 -25.64 29.69
C LEU A 281 22.12 -27.15 29.48
N PHE A 282 20.87 -27.59 29.62
CA PHE A 282 20.47 -28.99 29.47
C PHE A 282 21.14 -30.00 30.44
N GLY A 283 21.64 -29.52 31.58
CA GLY A 283 22.37 -30.35 32.55
C GLY A 283 23.81 -30.67 32.15
N MET A 284 24.39 -29.91 31.21
CA MET A 284 25.79 -29.99 30.86
C MET A 284 26.48 -28.66 31.19
N THR A 285 27.52 -28.72 32.02
CA THR A 285 28.38 -27.59 32.32
C THR A 285 29.29 -27.36 31.11
N PHE A 286 29.03 -26.31 30.35
CA PHE A 286 29.96 -25.86 29.31
C PHE A 286 31.14 -25.16 30.00
N GLY A 287 32.37 -25.55 29.67
CA GLY A 287 33.56 -24.87 30.19
C GLY A 287 33.48 -23.38 29.85
N ALA A 288 33.67 -22.52 30.86
CA ALA A 288 33.67 -21.07 30.66
C ALA A 288 34.68 -20.71 29.55
N ASN A 289 34.23 -19.90 28.59
CA ASN A 289 35.02 -19.31 27.50
C ASN A 289 35.25 -20.17 26.25
N SER A 290 34.19 -20.61 25.57
CA SER A 290 34.33 -20.93 24.14
C SER A 290 33.16 -20.39 23.32
N LEU A 291 33.47 -19.43 22.43
CA LEU A 291 32.66 -19.02 21.30
C LEU A 291 31.90 -20.20 20.61
N PRO A 292 32.54 -21.38 20.41
CA PRO A 292 31.87 -22.63 20.07
C PRO A 292 30.58 -22.96 20.82
N CYS A 293 30.59 -22.93 22.15
CA CYS A 293 29.44 -23.26 22.98
C CYS A 293 28.33 -22.23 22.84
N ALA A 294 28.71 -20.97 22.58
CA ALA A 294 27.76 -19.91 22.35
C ALA A 294 26.94 -20.09 21.07
N ILE A 295 27.62 -20.48 19.99
CA ILE A 295 26.96 -20.81 18.72
C ILE A 295 26.00 -22.01 18.90
N LEU A 296 26.42 -23.04 19.64
CA LEU A 296 25.58 -24.21 19.90
C LEU A 296 24.36 -23.87 20.79
N TYR A 297 24.53 -23.04 21.82
CA TYR A 297 23.41 -22.50 22.62
C TYR A 297 22.41 -21.76 21.74
N SER A 298 22.91 -20.90 20.85
CA SER A 298 22.08 -20.13 19.94
C SER A 298 21.25 -21.04 19.03
N ILE A 299 21.87 -22.04 18.40
CA ILE A 299 21.19 -23.02 17.55
C ILE A 299 20.12 -23.79 18.33
N ALA A 300 20.41 -24.22 19.56
CA ALA A 300 19.44 -24.94 20.38
C ALA A 300 18.18 -24.12 20.69
N ASN A 301 18.29 -22.80 20.72
CA ASN A 301 17.21 -21.89 21.05
C ASN A 301 16.67 -21.11 19.82
N GLY A 302 16.82 -21.65 18.60
CA GLY A 302 16.26 -21.01 17.40
C GLY A 302 17.08 -19.82 16.88
N PHE A 303 18.41 -19.93 16.91
CA PHE A 303 19.38 -18.92 16.43
C PHE A 303 19.37 -17.60 17.21
N THR A 304 19.19 -17.69 18.53
CA THR A 304 19.14 -16.51 19.42
C THR A 304 20.40 -15.68 19.32
N GLY A 305 20.28 -14.37 19.08
CA GLY A 305 21.46 -13.49 18.94
C GLY A 305 22.25 -13.68 17.63
N LEU A 306 21.93 -14.71 16.84
CA LEU A 306 22.52 -14.99 15.52
C LEU A 306 21.48 -14.98 14.39
N SER A 307 20.24 -14.56 14.66
CA SER A 307 19.15 -14.54 13.67
C SER A 307 19.41 -13.60 12.48
N GLU A 308 20.28 -12.60 12.67
CA GLU A 308 20.72 -11.68 11.61
C GLU A 308 21.95 -12.20 10.86
N ILE A 309 22.61 -13.24 11.37
CA ILE A 309 23.74 -13.90 10.71
C ILE A 309 23.18 -14.98 9.79
N PRO A 310 23.59 -15.03 8.51
CA PRO A 310 23.16 -16.08 7.60
C PRO A 310 23.49 -17.46 8.19
N ALA A 311 22.51 -18.37 8.19
CA ALA A 311 22.69 -19.74 8.65
C ALA A 311 23.86 -20.46 7.95
N SER A 312 24.12 -20.10 6.69
CA SER A 312 25.28 -20.57 5.92
C SER A 312 26.63 -20.22 6.55
N SER A 313 26.77 -19.03 7.12
CA SER A 313 27.97 -18.60 7.83
C SER A 313 28.13 -19.37 9.13
N VAL A 314 27.04 -19.60 9.86
CA VAL A 314 27.04 -20.39 11.09
C VAL A 314 27.48 -21.83 10.81
N VAL A 315 26.87 -22.49 9.82
CA VAL A 315 27.20 -23.88 9.44
C VAL A 315 28.64 -24.00 8.92
N LYS A 316 29.14 -23.04 8.13
CA LYS A 316 30.55 -23.02 7.69
C LYS A 316 31.50 -22.93 8.88
N LEU A 317 31.20 -22.08 9.87
CA LEU A 317 32.01 -21.95 11.08
C LEU A 317 32.02 -23.26 11.87
N LEU A 318 30.87 -23.93 12.03
CA LEU A 318 30.79 -25.24 12.69
C LEU A 318 31.68 -26.31 12.02
N LYS A 319 31.78 -26.28 10.68
CA LYS A 319 32.59 -27.24 9.91
C LYS A 319 34.09 -26.97 9.98
N ASN A 320 34.48 -25.71 10.00
CA ASN A 320 35.88 -25.31 9.96
C ASN A 320 36.58 -25.43 11.32
N GLU A 321 35.82 -25.59 12.41
CA GLU A 321 36.32 -25.71 13.77
C GLU A 321 36.14 -27.14 14.33
N PRO A 322 37.20 -27.98 14.33
CA PRO A 322 37.12 -29.38 14.72
C PRO A 322 36.58 -29.60 16.14
N HIS A 323 36.91 -28.70 17.06
CA HIS A 323 36.43 -28.74 18.45
C HIS A 323 34.93 -28.49 18.57
N VAL A 324 34.38 -27.57 17.77
CA VAL A 324 32.93 -27.29 17.75
C VAL A 324 32.20 -28.49 17.16
N TYR A 325 32.70 -29.02 16.04
CA TYR A 325 32.10 -30.17 15.37
C TYR A 325 32.07 -31.41 16.29
N ALA A 326 33.16 -31.69 17.00
CA ALA A 326 33.21 -32.76 17.98
C ALA A 326 32.22 -32.55 19.14
N THR A 327 32.10 -31.31 19.63
CA THR A 327 31.16 -30.95 20.71
C THR A 327 29.71 -31.05 20.25
N MET A 328 29.39 -30.58 19.04
CA MET A 328 28.09 -30.72 18.39
C MET A 328 27.70 -32.20 18.26
N HIS A 329 28.61 -33.02 17.76
CA HIS A 329 28.40 -34.46 17.61
C HIS A 329 28.18 -35.13 18.98
N LYS A 330 28.95 -34.73 19.99
CA LYS A 330 28.77 -35.18 21.37
C LYS A 330 27.39 -34.79 21.92
N LEU A 331 26.95 -33.53 21.74
CA LEU A 331 25.62 -33.08 22.17
C LEU A 331 24.50 -33.86 21.48
N LEU A 332 24.61 -34.11 20.17
CA LEU A 332 23.64 -34.90 19.42
C LEU A 332 23.55 -36.36 19.89
N LEU A 333 24.60 -36.91 20.52
CA LEU A 333 24.61 -38.27 21.06
C LEU A 333 24.23 -38.33 22.54
N ASP A 334 24.82 -37.48 23.37
CA ASP A 334 24.77 -37.54 24.84
C ASP A 334 23.56 -36.81 25.41
N ALA A 335 23.01 -35.80 24.72
CA ALA A 335 21.88 -35.04 25.25
C ALA A 335 20.60 -35.89 25.30
N PRO A 336 19.72 -35.66 26.31
CA PRO A 336 18.40 -36.29 26.38
C PRO A 336 17.63 -36.11 25.08
N ALA A 337 16.88 -37.11 24.64
CA ALA A 337 16.16 -37.08 23.34
C ALA A 337 15.22 -35.87 23.21
N ILE A 338 14.64 -35.41 24.33
CA ILE A 338 13.79 -34.21 24.42
C ILE A 338 14.53 -32.91 24.06
N VAL A 339 15.83 -32.84 24.29
CA VAL A 339 16.70 -31.69 23.97
C VAL A 339 17.38 -31.88 22.62
N ALA A 340 17.89 -33.09 22.37
CA ALA A 340 18.66 -33.40 21.16
C ALA A 340 17.82 -33.23 19.89
N LYS A 341 16.52 -33.52 19.94
CA LYS A 341 15.62 -33.38 18.80
C LYS A 341 15.46 -31.92 18.34
N PRO A 342 15.01 -30.96 19.18
CA PRO A 342 14.94 -29.56 18.76
C PRO A 342 16.29 -29.00 18.29
N PHE A 343 17.39 -29.40 18.93
CA PHE A 343 18.73 -29.00 18.50
C PHE A 343 19.07 -29.54 17.09
N ALA A 344 18.80 -30.82 16.82
CA ALA A 344 19.03 -31.44 15.52
C ALA A 344 18.15 -30.84 14.41
N GLU A 345 16.90 -30.51 14.71
CA GLU A 345 15.97 -29.87 13.76
C GLU A 345 16.42 -28.46 13.39
N ASN A 346 16.84 -27.65 14.37
CA ASN A 346 17.38 -26.31 14.10
C ASN A 346 18.70 -26.37 13.30
N LEU A 347 19.56 -27.34 13.61
CA LEU A 347 20.80 -27.55 12.86
C LEU A 347 20.54 -28.04 11.42
N LEU A 348 19.56 -28.93 11.24
CA LEU A 348 19.15 -29.40 9.91
C LEU A 348 18.56 -28.25 9.10
N LYS A 349 17.69 -27.43 9.70
CA LYS A 349 17.16 -26.19 9.11
C LYS A 349 18.29 -25.29 8.62
N ALA A 350 19.25 -24.96 9.47
CA ALA A 350 20.39 -24.13 9.05
C ALA A 350 21.25 -24.78 7.96
N SER A 351 21.42 -26.10 8.00
CA SER A 351 22.17 -26.83 6.96
C SER A 351 21.45 -26.78 5.60
N VAL A 352 20.11 -26.84 5.60
CA VAL A 352 19.28 -26.68 4.40
C VAL A 352 19.36 -25.24 3.89
N GLU A 353 19.27 -24.24 4.77
CA GLU A 353 19.46 -22.81 4.44
C GLU A 353 20.86 -22.49 3.92
N ALA A 354 21.86 -23.28 4.33
CA ALA A 354 23.23 -23.21 3.84
C ALA A 354 23.46 -23.94 2.50
N ALA A 355 22.43 -24.59 1.95
CA ALA A 355 22.52 -25.49 0.80
C ALA A 355 23.52 -26.66 0.98
N ASP A 356 23.73 -27.11 2.21
CA ASP A 356 24.78 -28.06 2.58
C ASP A 356 24.27 -29.51 2.67
N ALA A 357 24.24 -30.19 1.51
CA ALA A 357 23.69 -31.54 1.42
C ALA A 357 24.42 -32.59 2.28
N GLU A 358 25.74 -32.44 2.52
CA GLU A 358 26.50 -33.38 3.35
C GLU A 358 26.17 -33.19 4.84
N ALA A 359 26.06 -31.95 5.32
CA ALA A 359 25.68 -31.71 6.71
C ALA A 359 24.29 -32.29 7.01
N VAL A 360 23.31 -32.06 6.13
CA VAL A 360 21.96 -32.64 6.25
C VAL A 360 22.02 -34.17 6.28
N ARG A 361 22.85 -34.78 5.43
CA ARG A 361 23.03 -36.23 5.36
C ARG A 361 23.64 -36.82 6.64
N VAL A 362 24.65 -36.17 7.21
CA VAL A 362 25.28 -36.59 8.47
C VAL A 362 24.28 -36.51 9.63
N ILE A 363 23.62 -35.35 9.79
CA ILE A 363 22.65 -35.13 10.88
C ILE A 363 21.51 -36.14 10.81
N ALA A 364 20.95 -36.37 9.62
CA ALA A 364 19.86 -37.31 9.44
C ALA A 364 20.28 -38.76 9.79
N ARG A 365 21.47 -39.19 9.39
CA ARG A 365 22.00 -40.53 9.77
C ARG A 365 22.16 -40.66 11.28
N THR A 366 22.76 -39.68 11.95
CA THR A 366 22.99 -39.70 13.40
C THR A 366 21.66 -39.78 14.17
N MET A 367 20.64 -39.03 13.73
CA MET A 367 19.33 -39.04 14.38
C MET A 367 18.56 -40.35 14.14
N MET A 368 18.63 -40.90 12.92
CA MET A 368 18.07 -42.22 12.61
C MET A 368 18.71 -43.33 13.46
N GLN A 369 20.03 -43.29 13.69
CA GLN A 369 20.71 -44.25 14.56
C GLN A 369 20.21 -44.20 16.02
N ARG A 370 19.81 -43.02 16.51
CA ARG A 370 19.20 -42.86 17.84
C ARG A 370 17.72 -43.20 17.88
N GLY A 371 17.09 -43.56 16.75
CA GLY A 371 15.65 -43.77 16.66
C GLY A 371 14.82 -42.48 16.74
N ILE A 372 15.45 -41.30 16.56
CA ILE A 372 14.77 -40.01 16.57
C ILE A 372 14.37 -39.67 15.12
N LYS A 373 13.05 -39.69 14.85
CA LYS A 373 12.51 -39.36 13.52
C LYS A 373 12.41 -37.84 13.33
N ILE A 374 13.05 -37.33 12.27
CA ILE A 374 12.90 -35.94 11.80
C ILE A 374 12.00 -35.95 10.57
N ASN A 375 10.95 -35.11 10.59
CA ASN A 375 10.05 -34.93 9.45
C ASN A 375 10.40 -33.62 8.72
N PRO A 376 10.96 -33.67 7.50
CA PRO A 376 11.33 -32.45 6.77
C PRO A 376 10.11 -31.58 6.40
N ASN A 377 8.90 -32.16 6.31
CA ASN A 377 7.68 -31.43 5.95
C ASN A 377 7.09 -30.58 7.09
N GLU A 378 7.58 -30.77 8.32
CA GLU A 378 7.22 -29.96 9.49
C GLU A 378 8.24 -28.85 9.79
N LEU A 379 9.35 -28.82 9.04
CA LEU A 379 10.37 -27.78 9.17
C LEU A 379 10.06 -26.61 8.24
N MET A 380 10.36 -25.40 8.72
CA MET A 380 10.22 -24.17 7.95
C MET A 380 11.57 -23.45 7.93
N CYS A 381 12.15 -23.35 6.74
CA CYS A 381 13.41 -22.66 6.49
C CYS A 381 13.13 -21.22 6.09
N GLU A 382 13.98 -20.28 6.51
CA GLU A 382 13.86 -18.87 6.14
C GLU A 382 14.85 -18.52 5.04
N CYS A 383 14.37 -17.85 3.99
CA CYS A 383 15.23 -17.32 2.93
C CYS A 383 14.62 -16.04 2.36
N ASP A 384 15.40 -14.95 2.36
CA ASP A 384 14.97 -13.60 1.95
C ASP A 384 13.70 -13.09 2.67
N GLY A 385 13.52 -13.45 3.94
CA GLY A 385 12.34 -13.09 4.75
C GLY A 385 11.06 -13.84 4.36
N ARG A 386 11.18 -14.95 3.61
CA ARG A 386 10.08 -15.89 3.34
C ARG A 386 10.35 -17.22 4.03
N PHE A 387 9.30 -17.82 4.57
CA PHE A 387 9.35 -19.18 5.07
C PHE A 387 9.04 -20.15 3.93
N LEU A 388 9.92 -21.12 3.73
CA LEU A 388 9.83 -22.15 2.68
C LEU A 388 10.03 -23.52 3.32
N THR A 389 9.42 -24.55 2.75
CA THR A 389 9.75 -25.93 3.11
C THR A 389 11.17 -26.27 2.66
N PRO A 390 11.83 -27.28 3.27
CA PRO A 390 13.15 -27.72 2.81
C PRO A 390 13.19 -28.07 1.31
N ALA A 391 12.11 -28.67 0.78
CA ALA A 391 12.01 -29.01 -0.65
C ALA A 391 11.89 -27.77 -1.54
N GLU A 392 11.05 -26.79 -1.15
CA GLU A 392 10.95 -25.50 -1.84
C GLU A 392 12.30 -24.78 -1.87
N LEU A 393 13.04 -24.80 -0.77
CA LEU A 393 14.35 -24.16 -0.69
C LEU A 393 15.41 -24.88 -1.52
N ALA A 394 15.40 -26.22 -1.56
CA ALA A 394 16.26 -26.99 -2.45
C ALA A 394 15.97 -26.70 -3.93
N GLY A 395 14.70 -26.51 -4.29
CA GLY A 395 14.28 -26.01 -5.60
C GLY A 395 14.86 -24.62 -5.87
N LYS A 396 14.71 -23.68 -4.94
CA LYS A 396 15.24 -22.30 -5.05
C LYS A 396 16.76 -22.26 -5.24
N PHE A 397 17.51 -23.08 -4.49
CA PHE A 397 18.97 -23.20 -4.66
C PHE A 397 19.38 -24.04 -5.86
N ARG A 398 18.43 -24.69 -6.53
CA ARG A 398 18.62 -25.59 -7.67
C ARG A 398 19.63 -26.72 -7.40
N SER A 399 19.66 -27.18 -6.15
CA SER A 399 20.62 -28.20 -5.69
C SER A 399 20.02 -29.60 -5.79
N VAL A 400 20.50 -30.36 -6.79
CA VAL A 400 20.10 -31.76 -7.03
C VAL A 400 20.46 -32.64 -5.83
N ASP A 401 21.66 -32.48 -5.27
CA ASP A 401 22.13 -33.29 -4.14
C ASP A 401 21.32 -33.06 -2.87
N LEU A 402 20.97 -31.80 -2.59
CA LEU A 402 20.17 -31.45 -1.42
C LEU A 402 18.75 -32.00 -1.56
N LEU A 403 18.12 -31.80 -2.72
CA LEU A 403 16.79 -32.32 -2.99
C LEU A 403 16.75 -33.85 -2.87
N GLN A 404 17.76 -34.54 -3.39
CA GLN A 404 17.84 -36.01 -3.30
C GLN A 404 17.89 -36.50 -1.85
N VAL A 405 18.65 -35.83 -0.97
CA VAL A 405 18.71 -36.17 0.46
C VAL A 405 17.35 -35.92 1.11
N LEU A 406 16.71 -34.79 0.82
CA LEU A 406 15.41 -34.43 1.40
C LEU A 406 14.27 -35.38 0.97
N LEU A 407 14.22 -35.77 -0.31
CA LEU A 407 13.24 -36.74 -0.80
C LEU A 407 13.42 -38.11 -0.13
N LYS A 408 14.66 -38.54 0.13
CA LYS A 408 14.94 -39.77 0.92
C LYS A 408 14.48 -39.67 2.37
N LEU A 409 14.43 -38.46 2.94
CA LEU A 409 13.87 -38.20 4.27
C LEU A 409 12.32 -38.09 4.26
N GLY A 410 11.68 -38.24 3.09
CA GLY A 410 10.24 -38.16 2.93
C GLY A 410 9.70 -36.75 2.70
N ALA A 411 10.52 -35.84 2.17
CA ALA A 411 10.04 -34.52 1.76
C ALA A 411 9.01 -34.62 0.62
N ASP A 412 7.94 -33.85 0.69
CA ASP A 412 6.89 -33.78 -0.32
C ASP A 412 7.16 -32.59 -1.26
N ALA A 413 7.32 -32.87 -2.55
CA ALA A 413 7.62 -31.86 -3.58
C ALA A 413 6.48 -30.84 -3.78
N ASN A 414 5.25 -31.20 -3.40
CA ASN A 414 4.06 -30.35 -3.52
C ASN A 414 3.71 -29.63 -2.22
N LYS A 415 4.40 -29.92 -1.11
CA LYS A 415 4.15 -29.25 0.17
C LYS A 415 4.63 -27.81 0.12
N THR A 416 3.71 -26.88 0.40
CA THR A 416 4.00 -25.45 0.45
C THR A 416 3.91 -24.88 1.86
N SER A 417 4.65 -23.79 2.09
CA SER A 417 4.63 -23.02 3.34
C SER A 417 3.26 -22.47 3.71
N ASP A 418 2.46 -22.07 2.72
CA ASP A 418 1.23 -21.30 2.92
C ASP A 418 -0.02 -22.18 3.14
N GLY A 419 0.09 -23.50 2.97
CA GLY A 419 -1.00 -24.48 3.19
C GLY A 419 -2.23 -24.33 2.28
N LEU A 420 -2.35 -23.22 1.55
CA LEU A 420 -3.40 -22.92 0.60
C LEU A 420 -2.97 -23.42 -0.79
N LEU A 421 -3.52 -24.57 -1.18
CA LEU A 421 -3.42 -25.18 -2.52
C LEU A 421 -3.89 -24.25 -3.68
N ARG A 422 -4.35 -23.02 -3.41
CA ARG A 422 -4.89 -22.11 -4.44
C ARG A 422 -3.86 -21.19 -5.10
N ARG A 423 -2.64 -21.09 -4.56
CA ARG A 423 -1.51 -20.37 -5.18
C ARG A 423 -0.29 -21.27 -5.12
N ILE A 424 -0.22 -22.21 -6.05
CA ILE A 424 0.75 -23.30 -6.02
C ILE A 424 2.11 -22.75 -6.45
N ASN A 425 3.02 -22.67 -5.48
CA ASN A 425 4.44 -22.42 -5.67
C ASN A 425 5.23 -23.53 -4.98
N GLY A 426 4.98 -24.79 -5.36
CA GLY A 426 5.76 -25.92 -4.85
C GLY A 426 7.23 -25.88 -5.29
N ALA A 427 7.98 -26.92 -4.94
CA ALA A 427 9.43 -26.97 -5.22
C ALA A 427 9.78 -26.82 -6.71
N LEU A 428 8.90 -27.26 -7.62
CA LEU A 428 9.05 -27.11 -9.07
C LEU A 428 9.06 -25.65 -9.52
N ASN A 429 8.12 -24.82 -9.05
CA ASN A 429 8.07 -23.42 -9.45
C ASN A 429 9.27 -22.64 -8.92
N TRP A 430 9.75 -22.97 -7.71
CA TRP A 430 10.99 -22.40 -7.18
C TRP A 430 12.23 -22.81 -7.97
N ALA A 431 12.27 -24.03 -8.50
CA ALA A 431 13.34 -24.47 -9.39
C ALA A 431 13.35 -23.71 -10.72
N LEU A 432 12.16 -23.37 -11.25
CA LEU A 432 11.97 -22.67 -12.54
C LEU A 432 12.04 -21.14 -12.44
N ASP A 433 11.78 -20.53 -11.27
CA ASP A 433 11.80 -19.07 -11.08
C ASP A 433 13.24 -18.55 -10.99
N VAL A 434 13.74 -17.93 -12.07
CA VAL A 434 15.05 -17.26 -12.11
C VAL A 434 14.83 -15.76 -12.16
N LYS A 435 15.06 -15.05 -11.05
CA LYS A 435 14.80 -13.61 -10.99
C LYS A 435 15.94 -12.83 -11.63
N HIS A 436 15.86 -12.60 -12.94
CA HIS A 436 16.81 -11.73 -13.63
C HIS A 436 16.48 -10.24 -13.49
N LEU A 437 17.52 -9.43 -13.35
CA LEU A 437 17.50 -8.02 -13.74
C LEU A 437 17.79 -7.94 -15.25
N ASN A 438 16.83 -7.49 -16.05
CA ASN A 438 17.00 -7.13 -17.46
C ASN A 438 17.62 -8.22 -18.37
N GLY A 439 17.31 -9.50 -18.14
CA GLY A 439 17.73 -10.60 -19.02
C GLY A 439 19.22 -10.98 -18.92
N VAL A 440 19.95 -10.42 -17.96
CA VAL A 440 21.31 -10.83 -17.61
C VAL A 440 21.25 -11.74 -16.39
N ILE A 441 21.81 -12.95 -16.52
CA ILE A 441 22.06 -13.83 -15.38
C ILE A 441 23.05 -13.11 -14.47
N LEU A 442 22.63 -12.80 -13.24
CA LEU A 442 23.50 -12.17 -12.26
C LEU A 442 24.58 -13.18 -11.86
N GLU A 443 25.83 -12.75 -11.71
CA GLU A 443 26.94 -13.64 -11.37
C GLU A 443 26.56 -14.52 -10.16
N GLY A 444 26.49 -15.84 -10.37
CA GLY A 444 26.14 -16.82 -9.34
C GLY A 444 24.73 -17.45 -9.45
N GLU A 445 23.82 -16.93 -10.28
CA GLU A 445 22.53 -17.60 -10.52
C GLU A 445 22.66 -18.76 -11.53
N ILE A 446 22.33 -19.97 -11.10
CA ILE A 446 22.42 -21.20 -11.90
C ILE A 446 21.12 -21.36 -12.70
N GLU A 447 21.19 -21.59 -14.01
CA GLU A 447 20.01 -21.94 -14.81
C GLU A 447 19.35 -23.24 -14.31
N PRO A 448 18.03 -23.41 -14.44
CA PRO A 448 17.35 -24.64 -14.05
C PRO A 448 17.93 -25.84 -14.83
N SER A 449 18.44 -26.84 -14.12
CA SER A 449 18.96 -28.05 -14.76
C SER A 449 17.82 -29.00 -15.12
N PHE A 450 17.90 -29.62 -16.29
CA PHE A 450 16.94 -30.64 -16.71
C PHE A 450 16.83 -31.78 -15.70
N ALA A 451 17.95 -32.20 -15.09
CA ALA A 451 17.99 -33.26 -14.08
C ALA A 451 17.19 -32.91 -12.81
N LEU A 452 17.26 -31.66 -12.35
CA LEU A 452 16.49 -31.18 -11.19
C LEU A 452 14.99 -31.17 -11.49
N VAL A 453 14.61 -30.60 -12.64
CA VAL A 453 13.20 -30.51 -13.05
C VAL A 453 12.61 -31.91 -13.23
N GLN A 454 13.35 -32.81 -13.89
CA GLN A 454 12.92 -34.20 -14.05
C GLN A 454 12.75 -34.90 -12.70
N MET A 455 13.68 -34.72 -11.75
CA MET A 455 13.58 -35.32 -10.42
C MET A 455 12.33 -34.86 -9.66
N LEU A 456 11.97 -33.58 -9.77
CA LEU A 456 10.75 -33.05 -9.16
C LEU A 456 9.49 -33.62 -9.82
N VAL A 457 9.46 -33.70 -11.14
CA VAL A 457 8.34 -34.30 -11.90
C VAL A 457 8.21 -35.80 -11.55
N ASP A 458 9.31 -36.54 -11.47
CA ASP A 458 9.34 -37.96 -11.08
C ASP A 458 8.89 -38.17 -9.62
N ALA A 459 9.18 -37.20 -8.74
CA ALA A 459 8.69 -37.17 -7.37
C ALA A 459 7.20 -36.78 -7.26
N GLY A 460 6.51 -36.59 -8.39
CA GLY A 460 5.08 -36.27 -8.44
C GLY A 460 4.75 -34.78 -8.31
N ALA A 461 5.69 -33.87 -8.60
CA ALA A 461 5.40 -32.44 -8.61
C ALA A 461 4.32 -32.09 -9.64
N ILE A 462 3.33 -31.31 -9.23
CA ILE A 462 2.22 -30.88 -10.09
C ILE A 462 2.73 -29.78 -11.05
N VAL A 463 2.52 -29.98 -12.35
CA VAL A 463 2.95 -29.04 -13.40
C VAL A 463 1.76 -28.19 -13.84
N GLN A 464 1.87 -26.88 -13.65
CA GLN A 464 0.76 -25.94 -13.87
C GLN A 464 1.12 -24.82 -14.85
N LEU A 465 0.14 -23.97 -15.16
CA LEU A 465 0.31 -22.76 -15.96
C LEU A 465 1.45 -21.86 -15.46
N ASP A 466 1.57 -21.67 -14.14
CA ASP A 466 2.65 -20.85 -13.57
C ASP A 466 4.03 -21.48 -13.84
N SER A 467 4.13 -22.81 -13.81
CA SER A 467 5.34 -23.55 -14.20
C SER A 467 5.70 -23.30 -15.67
N LEU A 468 4.71 -23.30 -16.56
CA LEU A 468 4.90 -22.99 -17.98
C LEU A 468 5.35 -21.53 -18.19
N LEU A 469 4.71 -20.56 -17.54
CA LEU A 469 5.08 -19.15 -17.65
C LEU A 469 6.50 -18.88 -17.15
N LEU A 470 6.87 -19.46 -16.01
CA LEU A 470 8.24 -19.35 -15.48
C LEU A 470 9.24 -19.99 -16.44
N SER A 471 8.92 -21.15 -17.01
CA SER A 471 9.79 -21.82 -17.97
C SER A 471 9.98 -20.99 -19.24
N VAL A 472 8.93 -20.40 -19.83
CA VAL A 472 9.06 -19.56 -21.03
C VAL A 472 9.81 -18.27 -20.75
N LYS A 473 9.62 -17.70 -19.56
CA LYS A 473 10.25 -16.43 -19.19
C LYS A 473 11.73 -16.59 -18.89
N TRP A 474 12.13 -17.72 -18.31
CA TRP A 474 13.45 -17.85 -17.67
C TRP A 474 14.29 -19.02 -18.17
N CYS A 475 13.70 -20.07 -18.75
CA CYS A 475 14.46 -21.26 -19.19
C CYS A 475 14.87 -21.14 -20.65
N ARG A 476 16.16 -21.32 -20.92
CA ARG A 476 16.72 -21.40 -22.29
C ARG A 476 16.79 -22.83 -22.83
N ASP A 477 16.73 -23.84 -21.96
CA ASP A 477 16.77 -25.25 -22.35
C ASP A 477 15.40 -25.70 -22.90
N SER A 478 15.35 -25.95 -24.20
CA SER A 478 14.14 -26.38 -24.91
C SER A 478 13.59 -27.72 -24.40
N ARG A 479 14.40 -28.57 -23.75
CA ARG A 479 13.95 -29.84 -23.15
C ARG A 479 13.09 -29.63 -21.93
N ILE A 480 13.37 -28.58 -21.15
CA ILE A 480 12.56 -28.21 -19.96
C ILE A 480 11.19 -27.71 -20.42
N LEU A 481 11.18 -26.83 -21.43
CA LEU A 481 9.95 -26.34 -22.05
C LEU A 481 9.10 -27.49 -22.61
N ALA A 482 9.72 -28.42 -23.36
CA ALA A 482 9.02 -29.58 -23.89
C ALA A 482 8.45 -30.49 -22.79
N LEU A 483 9.20 -30.75 -21.71
CA LEU A 483 8.75 -31.57 -20.58
C LEU A 483 7.56 -30.92 -19.85
N VAL A 484 7.64 -29.61 -19.59
CA VAL A 484 6.57 -28.84 -18.93
C VAL A 484 5.31 -28.78 -19.80
N ILE A 485 5.47 -28.53 -21.11
CA ILE A 485 4.36 -28.55 -22.08
C ILE A 485 3.70 -29.94 -22.12
N GLN A 486 4.48 -31.02 -22.10
CA GLN A 486 3.93 -32.38 -22.14
C GLN A 486 3.15 -32.76 -20.87
N LYS A 487 3.57 -32.28 -19.71
CA LYS A 487 3.07 -32.70 -18.39
C LYS A 487 2.06 -31.75 -17.75
N ILE A 488 1.69 -30.65 -18.42
CA ILE A 488 0.73 -29.67 -17.89
C ILE A 488 -0.64 -30.34 -17.63
N THR A 489 -1.16 -30.20 -16.40
CA THR A 489 -2.41 -30.86 -15.97
C THR A 489 -3.60 -29.92 -15.86
N ASP A 490 -3.36 -28.61 -15.80
CA ASP A 490 -4.31 -27.63 -15.29
C ASP A 490 -4.80 -26.66 -16.36
N ASP A 491 -6.03 -26.87 -16.84
CA ASP A 491 -6.81 -25.80 -17.46
C ASP A 491 -8.31 -25.95 -17.18
N GLU A 492 -8.69 -26.08 -15.90
CA GLU A 492 -10.11 -26.23 -15.51
C GLU A 492 -10.99 -25.03 -15.93
N ASP A 493 -10.38 -23.85 -16.19
CA ASP A 493 -11.09 -22.60 -16.48
C ASP A 493 -10.82 -22.00 -17.89
N GLY A 494 -9.90 -22.56 -18.68
CA GLY A 494 -9.41 -21.90 -19.91
C GLY A 494 -8.45 -20.73 -19.66
N ARG A 495 -7.74 -20.75 -18.52
CA ARG A 495 -6.76 -19.73 -18.13
C ARG A 495 -5.51 -19.76 -18.98
N LEU A 496 -5.12 -20.91 -19.52
CA LEU A 496 -3.93 -21.01 -20.39
C LEU A 496 -4.09 -20.14 -21.65
N LEU A 497 -5.29 -20.09 -22.23
CA LEU A 497 -5.59 -19.26 -23.40
C LEU A 497 -5.37 -17.78 -23.17
N ARG A 498 -5.60 -17.30 -21.94
CA ARG A 498 -5.35 -15.90 -21.57
C ARG A 498 -3.88 -15.50 -21.73
N PHE A 499 -2.97 -16.42 -21.47
CA PHE A 499 -1.53 -16.16 -21.51
C PHE A 499 -0.87 -16.62 -22.80
N LEU A 500 -1.61 -17.27 -23.71
CA LEU A 500 -1.12 -17.67 -25.02
C LEU A 500 -0.45 -16.53 -25.81
N PRO A 501 -0.97 -15.28 -25.84
CA PRO A 501 -0.28 -14.17 -26.51
C PRO A 501 1.11 -13.91 -25.93
N ASP A 502 1.22 -13.90 -24.60
CA ASP A 502 2.48 -13.65 -23.89
C ASP A 502 3.47 -14.81 -24.08
N LEU A 503 2.97 -16.04 -24.19
CA LEU A 503 3.77 -17.22 -24.50
C LEU A 503 4.32 -17.16 -25.93
N ILE A 504 3.46 -16.90 -26.92
CA ILE A 504 3.85 -16.75 -28.33
C ILE A 504 4.90 -15.64 -28.48
N LYS A 505 4.70 -14.51 -27.80
CA LYS A 505 5.62 -13.37 -27.80
C LYS A 505 7.04 -13.74 -27.37
N ASN A 506 7.19 -14.69 -26.46
CA ASN A 506 8.46 -15.00 -25.79
C ASN A 506 9.10 -16.33 -26.22
N MET A 507 8.40 -17.21 -26.94
CA MET A 507 8.94 -18.50 -27.41
C MET A 507 9.49 -18.42 -28.84
N ASP A 508 10.35 -19.35 -29.23
CA ASP A 508 10.70 -19.53 -30.65
C ASP A 508 9.50 -20.06 -31.45
N ASN A 509 9.52 -19.90 -32.77
CA ASN A 509 8.39 -20.25 -33.65
C ASN A 509 7.96 -21.73 -33.51
N ASP A 510 8.90 -22.68 -33.48
CA ASP A 510 8.59 -24.12 -33.38
C ASP A 510 8.01 -24.51 -32.03
N LEU A 511 8.53 -23.93 -30.94
CA LEU A 511 8.00 -24.14 -29.58
C LEU A 511 6.66 -23.43 -29.39
N GLY A 512 6.48 -22.26 -30.01
CA GLY A 512 5.21 -21.54 -30.13
C GLY A 512 4.13 -22.42 -30.75
N ILE A 513 4.46 -23.11 -31.85
CA ILE A 513 3.55 -24.04 -32.52
C ILE A 513 3.26 -25.25 -31.63
N GLN A 514 4.28 -25.91 -31.06
CA GLN A 514 4.10 -27.08 -30.19
C GLN A 514 3.26 -26.76 -28.94
N ALA A 515 3.51 -25.62 -28.29
CA ALA A 515 2.73 -25.16 -27.16
C ALA A 515 1.28 -24.88 -27.58
N THR A 516 1.06 -24.18 -28.68
CA THR A 516 -0.29 -23.88 -29.18
C THR A 516 -1.06 -25.16 -29.54
N GLN A 517 -0.40 -26.12 -30.20
CA GLN A 517 -0.96 -27.44 -30.50
C GLN A 517 -1.33 -28.21 -29.24
N LYS A 518 -0.41 -28.28 -28.26
CA LYS A 518 -0.65 -29.00 -27.01
C LYS A 518 -1.78 -28.40 -26.20
N LEU A 519 -1.85 -27.07 -26.15
CA LEU A 519 -2.95 -26.35 -25.50
C LEU A 519 -4.29 -26.63 -26.19
N PHE A 520 -4.32 -26.68 -27.53
CA PHE A 520 -5.51 -27.06 -28.27
C PHE A 520 -5.88 -28.55 -28.07
N GLU A 521 -4.93 -29.47 -27.95
CA GLU A 521 -5.21 -30.88 -27.58
C GLU A 521 -5.85 -30.99 -26.19
N VAL A 522 -5.29 -30.31 -25.19
CA VAL A 522 -5.81 -30.28 -23.82
C VAL A 522 -7.23 -29.71 -23.82
N TRP A 523 -7.46 -28.67 -24.61
CA TRP A 523 -8.78 -28.09 -24.82
C TRP A 523 -9.76 -29.10 -25.45
N ASP A 524 -9.40 -29.72 -26.58
CA ASP A 524 -10.27 -30.64 -27.32
C ASP A 524 -10.62 -31.90 -26.51
N SER A 525 -9.68 -32.42 -25.70
CA SER A 525 -9.86 -33.63 -24.90
C SER A 525 -10.92 -33.52 -23.79
N ARG A 526 -11.30 -32.31 -23.38
CA ARG A 526 -12.20 -32.07 -22.24
C ARG A 526 -13.63 -31.66 -22.63
N GLN A 527 -14.02 -31.80 -23.91
CA GLN A 527 -15.36 -31.45 -24.41
C GLN A 527 -15.86 -30.08 -23.91
N LEU A 528 -14.99 -29.06 -23.93
CA LEU A 528 -15.43 -27.69 -23.72
C LEU A 528 -16.23 -27.26 -24.96
N ASP A 529 -17.55 -27.45 -24.91
CA ASP A 529 -18.50 -27.14 -26.00
C ASP A 529 -18.32 -25.68 -26.48
N CYS A 530 -17.70 -25.55 -27.65
CA CYS A 530 -17.13 -24.30 -28.15
C CYS A 530 -18.12 -23.42 -28.95
N LEU A 531 -19.42 -23.69 -28.97
CA LEU A 531 -20.36 -22.85 -29.74
C LEU A 531 -21.60 -22.38 -28.98
N ASN A 532 -21.72 -22.67 -27.67
CA ASN A 532 -22.86 -22.17 -26.89
C ASN A 532 -22.66 -22.09 -25.36
N CYS A 533 -21.41 -21.97 -24.86
CA CYS A 533 -21.21 -21.71 -23.44
C CYS A 533 -21.45 -20.21 -23.13
N GLY A 534 -22.47 -19.93 -22.32
CA GLY A 534 -22.98 -18.59 -22.00
C GLY A 534 -22.09 -17.70 -21.12
N TYR A 535 -20.79 -17.56 -21.45
CA TYR A 535 -19.90 -16.51 -20.94
C TYR A 535 -19.39 -15.64 -22.12
N PRO A 536 -20.17 -14.65 -22.58
CA PRO A 536 -19.86 -13.90 -23.77
C PRO A 536 -19.00 -12.67 -23.43
N LYS A 537 -17.71 -12.68 -23.83
CA LYS A 537 -16.93 -11.53 -24.38
C LYS A 537 -15.40 -11.67 -24.22
N ASP A 538 -14.90 -12.31 -23.16
CA ASP A 538 -13.46 -12.19 -22.84
C ASP A 538 -12.53 -13.19 -23.56
N LYS A 539 -13.01 -14.35 -24.02
CA LYS A 539 -12.12 -15.40 -24.57
C LYS A 539 -11.67 -15.17 -26.03
N GLY A 540 -12.50 -14.51 -26.85
CA GLY A 540 -12.14 -14.13 -28.22
C GLY A 540 -10.99 -13.12 -28.27
N ILE A 541 -10.89 -12.26 -27.25
CA ILE A 541 -9.85 -11.24 -27.13
C ILE A 541 -8.46 -11.88 -27.04
N PHE A 542 -8.30 -13.00 -26.34
CA PHE A 542 -6.98 -13.64 -26.19
C PHE A 542 -6.52 -14.37 -27.44
N LEU A 543 -7.42 -15.02 -28.18
CA LEU A 543 -7.09 -15.59 -29.49
C LEU A 543 -6.79 -14.49 -30.52
N GLN A 544 -7.52 -13.37 -30.49
CA GLN A 544 -7.22 -12.20 -31.32
C GLN A 544 -5.86 -11.59 -30.97
N ARG A 545 -5.53 -11.42 -29.69
CA ARG A 545 -4.20 -10.95 -29.27
C ARG A 545 -3.08 -11.94 -29.62
N SER A 546 -3.35 -13.24 -29.58
CA SER A 546 -2.41 -14.28 -30.00
C SER A 546 -2.15 -14.19 -31.51
N LEU A 547 -3.20 -13.93 -32.29
CA LEU A 547 -3.11 -13.67 -33.72
C LEU A 547 -2.34 -12.38 -34.01
N ASP A 548 -2.62 -11.29 -33.30
CA ASP A 548 -1.88 -10.02 -33.43
C ASP A 548 -0.38 -10.23 -33.20
N GLU A 549 0.01 -10.98 -32.17
CA GLU A 549 1.41 -11.30 -31.89
C GLU A 549 2.05 -12.20 -32.96
N ALA A 550 1.29 -13.18 -33.48
CA ALA A 550 1.74 -14.02 -34.60
C ALA A 550 1.97 -13.20 -35.89
N ILE A 551 1.13 -12.19 -36.16
CA ILE A 551 1.28 -11.25 -37.27
C ILE A 551 2.52 -10.37 -37.07
N LEU A 552 2.72 -9.82 -35.87
CA LEU A 552 3.90 -9.01 -35.53
C LEU A 552 5.21 -9.78 -35.70
N ARG A 553 5.17 -11.10 -35.51
CA ARG A 553 6.29 -12.04 -35.70
C ARG A 553 6.40 -12.61 -37.12
N GLU A 554 5.49 -12.21 -38.02
CA GLU A 554 5.44 -12.65 -39.42
C GLU A 554 5.37 -14.17 -39.61
N ASN A 555 4.81 -14.89 -38.62
CA ASN A 555 4.73 -16.36 -38.62
C ASN A 555 3.41 -16.83 -39.23
N LEU A 556 3.47 -17.23 -40.51
CA LEU A 556 2.30 -17.66 -41.28
C LEU A 556 1.66 -18.94 -40.72
N ASP A 557 2.45 -19.93 -40.32
CA ASP A 557 1.96 -21.23 -39.85
C ASP A 557 1.23 -21.10 -38.52
N LEU A 558 1.76 -20.25 -37.63
CA LEU A 558 1.10 -19.92 -36.37
C LEU A 558 -0.20 -19.12 -36.60
N CYS A 559 -0.20 -18.18 -37.56
CA CYS A 559 -1.42 -17.48 -37.96
C CYS A 559 -2.48 -18.45 -38.47
N GLN A 560 -2.11 -19.42 -39.33
CA GLN A 560 -3.03 -20.45 -39.83
C GLN A 560 -3.56 -21.35 -38.70
N LEU A 561 -2.70 -21.77 -37.78
CA LEU A 561 -3.08 -22.59 -36.64
C LEU A 561 -4.11 -21.88 -35.74
N ILE A 562 -3.92 -20.59 -35.48
CA ILE A 562 -4.87 -19.79 -34.66
C ILE A 562 -6.17 -19.52 -35.43
N LEU A 563 -6.07 -19.16 -36.72
CA LEU A 563 -7.25 -18.89 -37.58
C LEU A 563 -8.12 -20.13 -37.82
N SER A 564 -7.59 -21.35 -37.64
CA SER A 564 -8.41 -22.57 -37.64
C SER A 564 -9.50 -22.59 -36.55
N ARG A 565 -9.36 -21.76 -35.51
CA ARG A 565 -10.25 -21.70 -34.34
C ARG A 565 -10.72 -20.27 -33.99
N ALA A 566 -10.34 -19.26 -34.77
CA ALA A 566 -10.64 -17.85 -34.47
C ALA A 566 -10.96 -17.02 -35.72
N VAL A 567 -11.83 -16.03 -35.57
CA VAL A 567 -12.10 -15.00 -36.58
C VAL A 567 -11.17 -13.81 -36.32
N PRO A 568 -10.51 -13.25 -37.37
CA PRO A 568 -9.64 -12.09 -37.22
C PRO A 568 -10.39 -10.89 -36.66
N GLY A 569 -9.80 -10.21 -35.67
CA GLY A 569 -10.36 -8.98 -35.10
C GLY A 569 -10.00 -7.74 -35.94
N ALA A 570 -10.66 -6.62 -35.64
CA ALA A 570 -10.51 -5.35 -36.36
C ALA A 570 -9.08 -4.78 -36.41
N LYS A 571 -8.18 -5.25 -35.54
CA LYS A 571 -6.77 -4.83 -35.46
C LYS A 571 -5.82 -5.63 -36.36
N ALA A 572 -6.17 -6.87 -36.67
CA ALA A 572 -5.27 -7.80 -37.35
C ALA A 572 -4.89 -7.30 -38.76
N LEU A 573 -5.86 -6.77 -39.51
CA LEU A 573 -5.63 -6.30 -40.88
C LEU A 573 -4.81 -4.98 -40.94
N PRO A 574 -5.14 -3.92 -40.17
CA PRO A 574 -4.27 -2.74 -40.05
C PRO A 574 -2.82 -3.09 -39.66
N LEU A 575 -2.62 -4.02 -38.71
CA LEU A 575 -1.28 -4.44 -38.28
C LEU A 575 -0.49 -5.12 -39.42
N ALA A 576 -1.12 -6.03 -40.17
CA ALA A 576 -0.48 -6.70 -41.29
C ALA A 576 -0.09 -5.71 -42.41
N ILE A 577 -0.94 -4.71 -42.67
CA ILE A 577 -0.69 -3.64 -43.64
C ILE A 577 0.44 -2.73 -43.18
N GLY A 578 0.44 -2.29 -41.91
CA GLY A 578 1.53 -1.49 -41.35
C GLY A 578 2.89 -2.19 -41.35
N LYS A 579 2.92 -3.53 -41.40
CA LYS A 579 4.13 -4.35 -41.60
C LYS A 579 4.47 -4.62 -43.07
N GLY A 580 3.61 -4.28 -44.02
CA GLY A 580 3.80 -4.54 -45.44
C GLY A 580 3.67 -6.02 -45.85
N ASN A 581 3.04 -6.88 -45.04
CA ASN A 581 2.97 -8.32 -45.30
C ASN A 581 1.67 -8.72 -46.02
N CYS A 582 1.67 -8.63 -47.35
CA CYS A 582 0.52 -8.93 -48.20
C CYS A 582 0.00 -10.38 -48.07
N ARG A 583 0.87 -11.35 -47.73
CA ARG A 583 0.48 -12.77 -47.60
C ARG A 583 -0.39 -12.98 -46.36
N ILE A 584 0.01 -12.39 -45.23
CA ILE A 584 -0.79 -12.42 -44.00
C ILE A 584 -2.06 -11.59 -44.19
N ALA A 585 -2.00 -10.41 -44.81
CA ALA A 585 -3.18 -9.59 -45.09
C ALA A 585 -4.22 -10.34 -45.96
N SER A 586 -3.75 -11.09 -46.97
CA SER A 586 -4.62 -11.92 -47.82
C SER A 586 -5.23 -13.09 -47.02
N LEU A 587 -4.45 -13.74 -46.15
CA LEU A 587 -4.94 -14.81 -45.28
C LEU A 587 -6.04 -14.30 -44.33
N LEU A 588 -5.88 -13.10 -43.78
CA LEU A 588 -6.86 -12.48 -42.90
C LEU A 588 -8.17 -12.17 -43.63
N ILE A 589 -8.11 -11.63 -44.85
CA ILE A 589 -9.30 -11.38 -45.68
C ILE A 589 -10.03 -12.69 -46.01
N GLN A 590 -9.29 -13.76 -46.34
CA GLN A 590 -9.87 -15.09 -46.59
C GLN A 590 -10.62 -15.65 -45.37
N HIS A 591 -10.19 -15.30 -44.15
CA HIS A 591 -10.83 -15.71 -42.90
C HIS A 591 -11.85 -14.68 -42.37
N GLY A 592 -12.25 -13.71 -43.19
CA GLY A 592 -13.37 -12.80 -42.92
C GLY A 592 -13.00 -11.41 -42.40
N ALA A 593 -11.72 -11.00 -42.40
CA ALA A 593 -11.33 -9.64 -42.06
C ALA A 593 -11.86 -8.63 -43.09
N ARG A 594 -12.41 -7.51 -42.63
CA ARG A 594 -12.97 -6.46 -43.51
C ARG A 594 -12.04 -5.26 -43.60
N VAL A 595 -11.91 -4.69 -44.80
CA VAL A 595 -11.12 -3.47 -45.05
C VAL A 595 -11.76 -2.22 -44.40
N SER A 596 -13.03 -2.32 -44.02
CA SER A 596 -13.78 -1.29 -43.29
C SER A 596 -13.55 -1.30 -41.78
N GLU A 597 -12.94 -2.35 -41.22
CA GLU A 597 -12.75 -2.48 -39.78
C GLU A 597 -11.55 -1.66 -39.30
N GLY A 598 -11.79 -0.73 -38.38
CA GLY A 598 -10.76 0.03 -37.67
C GLY A 598 -10.64 -0.43 -36.22
N ALA A 599 -9.42 -0.48 -35.69
CA ALA A 599 -9.17 -0.85 -34.29
C ALA A 599 -9.15 0.37 -33.36
N GLY A 600 -9.89 0.27 -32.26
CA GLY A 600 -9.95 1.24 -31.16
C GLY A 600 -11.23 1.05 -30.35
N GLU A 601 -11.15 0.44 -29.16
CA GLU A 601 -12.31 0.24 -28.30
C GLU A 601 -12.85 1.58 -27.76
N PRO A 602 -14.17 1.75 -27.61
CA PRO A 602 -14.72 2.86 -26.85
C PRO A 602 -14.41 2.66 -25.36
N GLY A 603 -13.27 3.16 -24.89
CA GLY A 603 -13.04 3.37 -23.45
C GLY A 603 -11.71 2.91 -22.86
N GLU A 604 -10.81 2.22 -23.58
CA GLU A 604 -9.49 1.90 -23.04
C GLU A 604 -8.48 3.01 -23.33
N GLN A 605 -7.84 3.49 -22.26
CA GLN A 605 -6.90 4.61 -22.26
C GLN A 605 -5.47 4.05 -22.14
N SER A 606 -4.66 4.12 -23.19
CA SER A 606 -3.26 3.70 -23.12
C SER A 606 -2.38 4.81 -22.53
N ARG A 607 -1.43 4.41 -21.67
CA ARG A 607 -0.37 5.30 -21.14
C ARG A 607 0.70 5.54 -22.21
N GLY A 608 0.66 6.70 -22.85
CA GLY A 608 1.79 7.20 -23.64
C GLY A 608 3.00 7.55 -22.77
N THR A 609 4.19 7.51 -23.35
CA THR A 609 5.47 7.97 -22.78
C THR A 609 5.42 9.48 -22.51
N GLY A 610 4.83 9.84 -21.37
CA GLY A 610 4.55 11.22 -20.98
C GLY A 610 3.45 11.37 -19.92
N GLY A 611 2.72 10.29 -19.60
CA GLY A 611 1.69 10.30 -18.55
C GLY A 611 0.34 10.83 -18.99
N PHE A 612 0.15 11.09 -20.29
CA PHE A 612 -1.11 11.52 -20.87
C PHE A 612 -2.04 10.32 -21.13
N PHE A 613 -3.33 10.49 -20.85
CA PHE A 613 -4.40 9.57 -21.25
C PHE A 613 -4.88 9.98 -22.64
N TYR A 614 -4.58 9.19 -23.66
CA TYR A 614 -5.19 9.34 -24.98
C TYR A 614 -6.26 8.24 -25.13
N PRO A 615 -7.44 8.53 -25.71
CA PRO A 615 -8.18 7.49 -26.41
C PRO A 615 -7.27 6.98 -27.53
N ASP A 616 -7.03 5.68 -27.58
CA ASP A 616 -6.10 5.07 -28.54
C ASP A 616 -6.34 5.60 -29.97
N PRO A 617 -5.28 5.97 -30.73
CA PRO A 617 -5.44 6.36 -32.13
C PRO A 617 -6.21 5.27 -32.85
N LEU A 618 -7.28 5.63 -33.56
CA LEU A 618 -8.04 4.67 -34.34
C LEU A 618 -7.15 4.20 -35.50
N PHE A 619 -6.82 2.91 -35.55
CA PHE A 619 -6.00 2.32 -36.60
C PHE A 619 -6.90 1.82 -37.72
N THR A 620 -6.94 2.54 -38.83
CA THR A 620 -7.66 2.10 -40.05
C THR A 620 -6.68 1.49 -41.05
N PRO A 621 -7.09 0.49 -41.85
CA PRO A 621 -6.25 -0.06 -42.92
C PRO A 621 -5.72 1.02 -43.87
N LEU A 622 -6.54 2.03 -44.19
CA LEU A 622 -6.18 3.15 -45.04
C LEU A 622 -5.23 4.13 -44.34
N GLY A 623 -5.47 4.47 -43.07
CA GLY A 623 -4.59 5.33 -42.29
C GLY A 623 -3.18 4.75 -42.13
N GLU A 624 -3.06 3.43 -41.87
CA GLU A 624 -1.77 2.75 -41.79
C GLU A 624 -1.06 2.68 -43.15
N ALA A 625 -1.79 2.48 -44.25
CA ALA A 625 -1.21 2.54 -45.59
C ALA A 625 -0.65 3.94 -45.92
N ILE A 626 -1.33 5.01 -45.50
CA ILE A 626 -0.85 6.40 -45.66
C ILE A 626 0.41 6.64 -44.81
N ARG A 627 0.45 6.13 -43.57
CA ARG A 627 1.62 6.23 -42.69
C ARG A 627 2.82 5.42 -43.20
N LEU A 628 2.57 4.26 -43.83
CA LEU A 628 3.62 3.40 -44.40
C LEU A 628 4.35 4.08 -45.57
N GLN A 629 3.69 5.01 -46.27
CA GLN A 629 4.20 5.70 -47.46
C GLN A 629 4.61 4.76 -48.62
N ASP A 630 4.09 3.53 -48.65
CA ASP A 630 4.30 2.58 -49.77
C ASP A 630 3.15 2.72 -50.80
N PRO A 631 3.44 3.20 -52.02
CA PRO A 631 2.43 3.34 -53.07
C PRO A 631 1.75 2.02 -53.45
N SER A 632 2.47 0.89 -53.41
CA SER A 632 1.95 -0.41 -53.83
C SER A 632 0.93 -0.94 -52.83
N MET A 633 1.25 -0.81 -51.54
CA MET A 633 0.36 -1.18 -50.44
C MET A 633 -0.84 -0.24 -50.37
N LEU A 634 -0.64 1.07 -50.56
CA LEU A 634 -1.73 2.05 -50.61
C LEU A 634 -2.70 1.74 -51.75
N GLN A 635 -2.19 1.51 -52.96
CA GLN A 635 -3.00 1.14 -54.11
C GLN A 635 -3.77 -0.17 -53.85
N TRP A 636 -3.11 -1.18 -53.29
CA TRP A 636 -3.79 -2.44 -52.95
C TRP A 636 -4.94 -2.23 -51.94
N VAL A 637 -4.75 -1.40 -50.91
CA VAL A 637 -5.81 -1.08 -49.93
C VAL A 637 -6.94 -0.28 -50.59
N GLU A 638 -6.61 0.63 -51.52
CA GLU A 638 -7.60 1.37 -52.31
C GLU A 638 -8.43 0.45 -53.21
N GLU A 639 -7.80 -0.54 -53.86
CA GLU A 639 -8.46 -1.55 -54.70
C GLU A 639 -9.41 -2.45 -53.89
N GLN A 640 -9.14 -2.66 -52.59
CA GLN A 640 -10.08 -3.32 -51.68
C GLN A 640 -11.26 -2.43 -51.23
N GLY A 641 -11.39 -1.22 -51.77
CA GLY A 641 -12.54 -0.34 -51.56
C GLY A 641 -12.52 0.52 -50.29
N ALA A 642 -11.36 0.73 -49.66
CA ALA A 642 -11.23 1.38 -48.36
C ALA A 642 -11.88 2.78 -48.26
N TRP A 643 -11.85 3.58 -49.33
CA TRP A 643 -12.44 4.93 -49.37
C TRP A 643 -13.95 4.96 -49.20
N THR A 644 -14.66 3.89 -49.58
CA THR A 644 -16.13 3.82 -49.46
C THR A 644 -16.60 3.76 -48.01
N PHE A 645 -15.69 3.47 -47.07
CA PHE A 645 -16.00 3.27 -45.66
C PHE A 645 -15.62 4.47 -44.78
N VAL A 646 -14.96 5.50 -45.33
CA VAL A 646 -14.62 6.75 -44.63
C VAL A 646 -15.88 7.63 -44.51
N SER A 647 -16.79 7.24 -43.63
CA SER A 647 -18.12 7.87 -43.47
C SER A 647 -18.44 8.23 -42.01
N ASP A 648 -17.82 7.56 -41.05
CA ASP A 648 -17.93 7.85 -39.62
C ASP A 648 -16.89 8.89 -39.16
N ARG A 649 -17.18 9.59 -38.06
CA ARG A 649 -16.32 10.66 -37.53
C ARG A 649 -14.90 10.17 -37.19
N ARG A 650 -14.74 8.92 -36.73
CA ARG A 650 -13.45 8.40 -36.25
C ARG A 650 -12.52 7.97 -37.38
N SER A 651 -13.05 7.38 -38.45
CA SER A 651 -12.23 7.09 -39.64
C SER A 651 -11.75 8.36 -40.33
N LEU A 652 -12.60 9.39 -40.41
CA LEU A 652 -12.25 10.72 -40.92
C LEU A 652 -11.09 11.33 -40.12
N GLU A 653 -11.19 11.34 -38.79
CA GLU A 653 -10.14 11.88 -37.93
C GLU A 653 -8.83 11.09 -38.01
N SER A 654 -8.88 9.75 -38.11
CA SER A 654 -7.70 8.88 -38.26
C SER A 654 -6.96 9.12 -39.58
N VAL A 655 -7.69 9.20 -40.70
CA VAL A 655 -7.10 9.47 -42.02
C VAL A 655 -6.56 10.90 -42.09
N ALA A 656 -7.27 11.88 -41.52
CA ALA A 656 -6.80 13.26 -41.43
C ALA A 656 -5.55 13.39 -40.54
N GLU A 657 -5.49 12.69 -39.41
CA GLU A 657 -4.33 12.64 -38.52
C GLU A 657 -3.11 12.02 -39.25
N ALA A 658 -3.28 10.88 -39.92
CA ALA A 658 -2.22 10.24 -40.70
C ALA A 658 -1.70 11.13 -41.84
N ALA A 659 -2.61 11.79 -42.56
CA ALA A 659 -2.25 12.70 -43.64
C ALA A 659 -1.56 13.97 -43.13
N ALA A 660 -2.01 14.54 -42.01
CA ALA A 660 -1.39 15.71 -41.39
C ALA A 660 -0.01 15.39 -40.79
N GLU A 661 0.16 14.19 -40.21
CA GLU A 661 1.44 13.70 -39.66
C GLU A 661 2.52 13.56 -40.74
N VAL A 662 2.12 13.07 -41.92
CA VAL A 662 3.00 12.89 -43.08
C VAL A 662 3.09 14.16 -43.96
N GLY A 663 2.18 15.12 -43.79
CA GLY A 663 2.09 16.33 -44.61
C GLY A 663 1.49 16.10 -46.01
N ASN A 664 0.67 15.05 -46.18
CA ASN A 664 0.04 14.73 -47.45
C ASN A 664 -1.21 15.59 -47.71
N ILE A 665 -0.99 16.75 -48.32
CA ILE A 665 -2.06 17.73 -48.64
C ILE A 665 -3.10 17.12 -49.60
N ALA A 666 -2.69 16.31 -50.57
CA ALA A 666 -3.59 15.72 -51.55
C ALA A 666 -4.64 14.79 -50.92
N VAL A 667 -4.25 14.05 -49.88
CA VAL A 667 -5.18 13.20 -49.10
C VAL A 667 -6.14 14.06 -48.28
N LEU A 668 -5.68 15.17 -47.68
CA LEU A 668 -6.54 16.09 -46.93
C LEU A 668 -7.54 16.82 -47.83
N GLU A 669 -7.11 17.30 -49.00
CA GLU A 669 -7.99 17.91 -50.00
C GLU A 669 -9.05 16.93 -50.49
N ARG A 670 -8.65 15.68 -50.75
CA ARG A 670 -9.58 14.60 -51.10
C ARG A 670 -10.60 14.32 -49.99
N LEU A 671 -10.18 14.40 -48.73
CA LEU A 671 -11.05 14.23 -47.57
C LEU A 671 -12.04 15.40 -47.42
N PHE A 672 -11.60 16.65 -47.60
CA PHE A 672 -12.47 17.84 -47.56
C PHE A 672 -13.46 17.91 -48.73
N ALA A 673 -13.13 17.30 -49.87
CA ALA A 673 -14.03 17.19 -51.02
C ALA A 673 -15.19 16.20 -50.81
N MET A 674 -15.15 15.36 -49.76
CA MET A 674 -16.21 14.38 -49.48
C MET A 674 -17.45 15.06 -48.90
N ASP A 675 -18.64 14.71 -49.43
CA ASP A 675 -19.93 15.28 -48.99
C ASP A 675 -20.18 15.11 -47.48
N VAL A 676 -19.68 14.00 -46.90
CA VAL A 676 -19.77 13.68 -45.46
C VAL A 676 -19.12 14.74 -44.57
N VAL A 677 -18.08 15.42 -45.05
CA VAL A 677 -17.36 16.47 -44.32
C VAL A 677 -18.04 17.83 -44.51
N ARG A 678 -18.62 18.08 -45.69
CA ARG A 678 -19.28 19.34 -46.02
C ARG A 678 -20.60 19.53 -45.26
N ASP A 679 -21.32 18.46 -44.98
CA ASP A 679 -22.65 18.49 -44.35
C ASP A 679 -22.64 18.60 -42.81
N ARG A 680 -21.50 18.36 -42.13
CA ARG A 680 -21.44 18.23 -40.66
C ARG A 680 -21.13 19.52 -39.87
N GLY A 681 -20.89 20.65 -40.53
CA GLY A 681 -20.58 21.94 -39.90
C GLY A 681 -19.21 21.97 -39.18
N PRO A 682 -18.74 23.15 -38.70
CA PRO A 682 -17.42 23.29 -38.08
C PRO A 682 -17.39 22.70 -36.66
N SER A 683 -17.13 21.39 -36.58
CA SER A 683 -16.97 20.59 -35.36
C SER A 683 -15.49 20.39 -34.96
N THR A 684 -15.28 19.91 -33.74
CA THR A 684 -14.02 19.53 -33.07
C THR A 684 -13.26 18.37 -33.75
N ASP A 685 -13.50 18.08 -35.02
CA ASP A 685 -13.18 16.78 -35.65
C ASP A 685 -11.78 16.71 -36.25
N PHE A 686 -11.08 17.85 -36.30
CA PHE A 686 -9.72 17.98 -36.82
C PHE A 686 -8.69 18.41 -35.76
N GLU A 687 -9.04 18.38 -34.47
CA GLU A 687 -8.14 18.80 -33.39
C GLU A 687 -6.83 17.97 -33.39
N ARG A 688 -6.92 16.65 -33.57
CA ARG A 688 -5.74 15.76 -33.64
C ARG A 688 -4.88 16.00 -34.88
N ALA A 689 -5.51 16.24 -36.02
CA ALA A 689 -4.81 16.60 -37.25
C ALA A 689 -4.10 17.96 -37.12
N LEU A 690 -4.75 18.94 -36.49
CA LEU A 690 -4.18 20.26 -36.21
C LEU A 690 -3.03 20.17 -35.21
N GLU A 691 -3.15 19.32 -34.19
CA GLU A 691 -2.05 19.04 -33.25
C GLU A 691 -0.85 18.40 -33.97
N ALA A 692 -1.08 17.37 -34.79
CA ALA A 692 -0.03 16.70 -35.56
C ALA A 692 0.67 17.66 -36.53
N ALA A 693 -0.08 18.47 -37.26
CA ALA A 693 0.46 19.46 -38.19
C ALA A 693 1.25 20.57 -37.48
N THR A 694 0.75 21.05 -36.33
CA THR A 694 1.43 22.06 -35.49
C THR A 694 2.75 21.51 -34.94
N ARG A 695 2.75 20.25 -34.47
CA ARG A 695 3.95 19.57 -33.96
C ARG A 695 5.03 19.37 -35.04
N LYS A 696 4.62 19.21 -36.31
CA LYS A 696 5.51 19.07 -37.47
C LYS A 696 5.86 20.40 -38.14
N GLU A 697 5.39 21.52 -37.59
CA GLU A 697 5.60 22.88 -38.13
C GLU A 697 5.11 23.07 -39.58
N ASN A 698 4.14 22.27 -40.02
CA ASN A 698 3.64 22.31 -41.39
C ASN A 698 2.59 23.42 -41.55
N ILE A 699 3.07 24.66 -41.73
CA ILE A 699 2.22 25.86 -41.86
C ILE A 699 1.14 25.69 -42.95
N PRO A 700 1.44 25.20 -44.16
CA PRO A 700 0.40 24.95 -45.18
C PRO A 700 -0.71 24.02 -44.70
N THR A 701 -0.37 22.93 -44.02
CA THR A 701 -1.36 22.00 -43.47
C THR A 701 -2.14 22.61 -42.32
N VAL A 702 -1.49 23.37 -41.43
CA VAL A 702 -2.16 24.08 -40.34
C VAL A 702 -3.15 25.12 -40.89
N GLN A 703 -2.73 25.92 -41.87
CA GLN A 703 -3.58 26.91 -42.54
C GLN A 703 -4.79 26.22 -43.20
N LEU A 704 -4.56 25.14 -43.96
CA LEU A 704 -5.62 24.36 -44.59
C LEU A 704 -6.63 23.82 -43.57
N LEU A 705 -6.16 23.30 -42.44
CA LEU A 705 -7.03 22.78 -41.38
C LEU A 705 -7.86 23.91 -40.73
N LEU A 706 -7.25 25.07 -40.44
CA LEU A 706 -7.93 26.22 -39.87
C LEU A 706 -8.97 26.82 -40.84
N ASP A 707 -8.62 26.94 -42.12
CA ASP A 707 -9.51 27.44 -43.18
C ASP A 707 -10.74 26.54 -43.37
N ASN A 708 -10.59 25.23 -43.11
CA ASN A 708 -11.66 24.25 -43.15
C ASN A 708 -12.36 24.04 -41.78
N GLY A 709 -12.19 24.98 -40.84
CA GLY A 709 -12.99 25.05 -39.61
C GLY A 709 -12.43 24.29 -38.40
N ALA A 710 -11.16 23.84 -38.42
CA ALA A 710 -10.51 23.28 -37.24
C ALA A 710 -10.40 24.34 -36.13
N ARG A 711 -10.81 23.99 -34.90
CA ARG A 711 -10.79 24.92 -33.76
C ARG A 711 -9.52 24.72 -32.92
N PRO A 712 -8.68 25.75 -32.74
CA PRO A 712 -7.53 25.64 -31.85
C PRO A 712 -7.95 25.67 -30.38
N ASN A 713 -7.23 24.91 -29.55
CA ASN A 713 -7.40 24.89 -28.09
C ASN A 713 -6.11 25.39 -27.38
N GLU A 714 -6.15 25.52 -26.06
CA GLU A 714 -5.00 25.99 -25.26
C GLU A 714 -3.74 25.12 -25.49
N ARG A 715 -3.92 23.82 -25.72
CA ARG A 715 -2.82 22.89 -25.95
C ARG A 715 -2.10 23.15 -27.27
N ILE A 716 -2.83 23.43 -28.34
CA ILE A 716 -2.28 23.78 -29.65
C ILE A 716 -1.53 25.13 -29.57
N LEU A 717 -2.02 26.07 -28.76
CA LEU A 717 -1.32 27.33 -28.48
C LEU A 717 -0.02 27.13 -27.69
N GLU A 718 -0.01 26.25 -26.68
CA GLU A 718 1.21 25.86 -25.95
C GLU A 718 2.24 25.22 -26.89
N LEU A 719 1.80 24.29 -27.75
CA LEU A 719 2.67 23.64 -28.74
C LEU A 719 3.28 24.66 -29.72
N ALA A 720 2.51 25.66 -30.15
CA ALA A 720 3.02 26.73 -31.02
C ALA A 720 4.08 27.60 -30.32
N LEU A 721 3.95 27.82 -29.00
CA LEU A 721 4.95 28.50 -28.18
C LEU A 721 6.20 27.64 -27.96
N ASP A 722 6.06 26.33 -27.78
CA ASP A 722 7.18 25.38 -27.65
C ASP A 722 8.00 25.31 -28.94
N VAL A 723 7.33 25.36 -30.10
CA VAL A 723 7.95 25.44 -31.43
C VAL A 723 8.65 26.79 -31.69
N GLN A 724 8.36 27.82 -30.89
CA GLN A 724 8.94 29.18 -31.00
C GLN A 724 8.74 29.85 -32.36
N ASN A 725 7.64 29.53 -33.04
CA ASN A 725 7.29 30.12 -34.33
C ASN A 725 6.24 31.23 -34.15
N ARG A 726 6.65 32.47 -34.39
CA ARG A 726 5.80 33.66 -34.18
C ARG A 726 4.57 33.68 -35.09
N ASP A 727 4.75 33.29 -36.35
CA ASP A 727 3.68 33.36 -37.35
C ASP A 727 2.64 32.27 -37.08
N LEU A 728 3.10 31.07 -36.72
CA LEU A 728 2.26 29.97 -36.26
C LEU A 728 1.47 30.35 -35.00
N PHE A 729 2.14 30.95 -34.00
CA PHE A 729 1.50 31.41 -32.78
C PHE A 729 0.43 32.48 -33.06
N ARG A 730 0.73 33.48 -33.90
CA ARG A 730 -0.24 34.52 -34.26
C ARG A 730 -1.41 33.95 -35.07
N MET A 731 -1.14 33.04 -35.99
CA MET A 731 -2.19 32.38 -36.78
C MET A 731 -3.16 31.59 -35.88
N ILE A 732 -2.63 30.87 -34.88
CA ILE A 732 -3.43 30.13 -33.91
C ILE A 732 -4.16 31.08 -32.95
N LEU A 733 -3.51 32.16 -32.48
CA LEU A 733 -4.13 33.12 -31.56
C LEU A 733 -5.26 33.92 -32.25
N CYS A 734 -5.05 34.35 -33.49
CA CYS A 734 -6.02 35.13 -34.28
C CYS A 734 -7.20 34.31 -34.80
N SER A 735 -7.08 32.97 -34.88
CA SER A 735 -8.18 32.08 -35.27
C SER A 735 -9.20 31.83 -34.15
N GLY A 736 -9.04 32.49 -32.99
CA GLY A 736 -10.09 32.57 -31.96
C GLY A 736 -10.05 31.44 -30.94
N VAL A 737 -8.89 31.22 -30.30
CA VAL A 737 -8.75 30.27 -29.18
C VAL A 737 -9.75 30.60 -28.08
N VAL A 738 -10.66 29.67 -27.80
CA VAL A 738 -11.57 29.80 -26.66
C VAL A 738 -10.86 29.32 -25.41
N PHE A 739 -10.44 30.27 -24.58
CA PHE A 739 -9.94 30.01 -23.24
C PHE A 739 -11.09 29.52 -22.36
N ALA A 740 -11.12 28.22 -22.06
CA ALA A 740 -12.16 27.67 -21.20
C ALA A 740 -11.99 28.21 -19.77
N CYS A 741 -12.80 29.23 -19.41
CA CYS A 741 -13.00 29.65 -18.03
C CYS A 741 -13.73 28.55 -17.25
N CYS A 742 -13.02 27.48 -16.85
CA CYS A 742 -13.55 26.46 -15.95
C CYS A 742 -13.68 27.04 -14.52
N SER A 743 -14.75 27.80 -14.27
CA SER A 743 -15.08 28.35 -12.96
C SER A 743 -16.09 27.50 -12.15
N ALA A 744 -16.43 26.27 -12.55
CA ALA A 744 -17.49 25.53 -11.83
C ALA A 744 -17.43 23.98 -11.79
N LYS A 745 -16.41 23.30 -12.32
CA LYS A 745 -16.36 21.81 -12.33
C LYS A 745 -14.97 21.19 -12.08
N CYS A 746 -14.11 21.83 -11.28
CA CYS A 746 -12.83 21.25 -10.84
C CYS A 746 -12.82 20.80 -9.36
N ASP A 747 -13.93 20.27 -8.86
CA ASP A 747 -13.94 19.48 -7.61
C ASP A 747 -13.59 17.99 -7.87
N ARG A 748 -13.42 17.59 -9.13
CA ARG A 748 -12.67 16.38 -9.46
C ARG A 748 -11.20 16.76 -9.54
N ILE A 749 -10.50 16.52 -8.43
CA ILE A 749 -9.08 16.18 -8.43
C ILE A 749 -8.96 14.86 -9.20
N GLU A 750 -9.15 14.89 -10.52
CA GLU A 750 -8.55 13.88 -11.38
C GLU A 750 -7.07 14.24 -11.44
N TYR A 751 -6.25 13.25 -11.16
CA TYR A 751 -4.80 13.35 -11.14
C TYR A 751 -4.32 13.76 -12.53
N VAL A 752 -4.21 15.07 -12.76
CA VAL A 752 -3.70 15.56 -14.02
C VAL A 752 -2.18 15.45 -13.96
N TYR A 753 -1.70 14.28 -14.38
CA TYR A 753 -0.28 13.98 -14.56
C TYR A 753 0.22 14.76 -15.78
N GLY A 754 0.82 15.92 -15.53
CA GLY A 754 1.50 16.70 -16.57
C GLY A 754 1.92 18.05 -16.01
N ASP A 755 3.21 18.39 -16.14
CA ASP A 755 3.70 19.76 -15.93
C ASP A 755 3.08 20.66 -17.01
N TYR A 756 1.87 21.19 -16.78
CA TYR A 756 1.26 22.16 -17.69
C TYR A 756 2.12 23.42 -17.71
N SER A 757 2.93 23.60 -18.74
CA SER A 757 3.63 24.84 -19.01
C SER A 757 2.60 25.91 -19.36
N CYS A 758 2.45 26.91 -18.48
CA CYS A 758 1.60 28.06 -18.78
C CYS A 758 2.08 28.74 -20.07
N ALA A 759 1.18 29.07 -21.00
CA ALA A 759 1.51 29.89 -22.18
C ALA A 759 2.28 31.17 -21.81
N LEU A 760 1.94 31.79 -20.67
CA LEU A 760 2.67 32.95 -20.13
C LEU A 760 4.09 32.59 -19.67
N GLU A 761 4.30 31.42 -19.06
CA GLU A 761 5.63 30.95 -18.67
C GLU A 761 6.52 30.67 -19.90
N LEU A 762 5.96 30.05 -20.94
CA LEU A 762 6.66 29.79 -22.20
C LEU A 762 7.00 31.09 -22.94
N ALA A 763 6.06 32.04 -23.02
CA ALA A 763 6.30 33.34 -23.65
C ALA A 763 7.38 34.15 -22.92
N ILE A 764 7.40 34.11 -21.58
CA ILE A 764 8.45 34.77 -20.78
C ILE A 764 9.80 34.08 -20.97
N LYS A 765 9.85 32.74 -21.04
CA LYS A 765 11.07 31.98 -21.34
C LYS A 765 11.61 32.28 -22.74
N TRP A 766 10.72 32.43 -23.72
CA TRP A 766 11.09 32.81 -25.08
C TRP A 766 11.66 34.23 -25.15
N GLY A 767 11.28 35.12 -24.23
CA GLY A 767 11.89 36.45 -24.09
C GLY A 767 11.31 37.51 -25.02
N ASN A 768 10.22 37.22 -25.74
CA ASN A 768 9.55 38.18 -26.61
C ASN A 768 8.47 38.98 -25.86
N MET A 769 8.80 40.22 -25.52
CA MET A 769 7.92 41.11 -24.74
C MET A 769 6.61 41.44 -25.46
N GLU A 770 6.60 41.47 -26.79
CA GLU A 770 5.37 41.75 -27.56
C GLU A 770 4.37 40.59 -27.45
N ILE A 771 4.85 39.34 -27.47
CA ILE A 771 4.01 38.15 -27.27
C ILE A 771 3.46 38.11 -25.83
N VAL A 772 4.28 38.47 -24.84
CA VAL A 772 3.84 38.57 -23.44
C VAL A 772 2.75 39.64 -23.28
N LYS A 773 2.91 40.81 -23.90
CA LYS A 773 1.87 41.84 -23.93
C LYS A 773 0.62 41.35 -24.66
N GLU A 774 0.75 40.74 -25.83
CA GLU A 774 -0.38 40.20 -26.61
C GLU A 774 -1.18 39.18 -25.77
N LEU A 775 -0.52 38.29 -25.03
CA LEU A 775 -1.15 37.35 -24.11
C LEU A 775 -1.86 38.03 -22.93
N ILE A 776 -1.24 39.05 -22.32
CA ILE A 776 -1.84 39.84 -21.23
C ILE A 776 -3.08 40.61 -21.72
N HIS A 777 -3.02 41.21 -22.92
CA HIS A 777 -4.13 41.94 -23.54
C HIS A 777 -5.28 41.00 -23.94
N ALA A 778 -4.95 39.79 -24.42
CA ALA A 778 -5.91 38.73 -24.71
C ALA A 778 -6.59 38.18 -23.44
N LYS A 779 -6.24 38.68 -22.25
CA LYS A 779 -6.67 38.15 -20.93
C LYS A 779 -6.43 36.65 -20.79
N ALA A 780 -5.37 36.15 -21.42
CA ALA A 780 -5.01 34.75 -21.36
C ALA A 780 -4.58 34.37 -19.91
N HIS A 781 -5.48 33.67 -19.20
CA HIS A 781 -5.26 32.83 -18.02
C HIS A 781 -4.48 33.32 -16.77
N TYR A 782 -4.09 34.60 -16.64
CA TYR A 782 -3.53 35.10 -15.36
C TYR A 782 -4.59 35.26 -14.24
N SER A 783 -5.88 35.14 -14.55
CA SER A 783 -6.97 35.13 -13.56
C SER A 783 -6.96 33.90 -12.66
N MET A 784 -6.33 32.79 -13.09
CA MET A 784 -6.17 31.59 -12.29
C MET A 784 -4.92 31.70 -11.40
N PRO A 785 -5.05 31.59 -10.07
CA PRO A 785 -3.93 31.82 -9.14
C PRO A 785 -2.66 31.02 -9.43
N GLN A 786 -2.79 29.77 -9.90
CA GLN A 786 -1.63 28.92 -10.23
C GLN A 786 -0.89 29.35 -11.49
N GLN A 787 -1.62 29.79 -12.53
CA GLN A 787 -1.01 30.21 -13.79
C GLN A 787 -0.35 31.59 -13.67
N GLY A 788 -1.00 32.51 -12.96
CA GLY A 788 -0.41 33.80 -12.57
C GLY A 788 0.87 33.62 -11.75
N ALA A 789 0.86 32.71 -10.77
CA ALA A 789 2.04 32.38 -9.97
C ALA A 789 3.22 31.86 -10.82
N ARG A 790 2.96 31.01 -11.82
CA ARG A 790 3.99 30.48 -12.73
C ARG A 790 4.61 31.57 -13.60
N GLY A 791 3.79 32.45 -14.18
CA GLY A 791 4.25 33.59 -14.96
C GLY A 791 5.08 34.57 -14.12
N LEU A 792 4.61 34.91 -12.92
CA LEU A 792 5.33 35.79 -11.98
C LEU A 792 6.67 35.18 -11.54
N CYS A 793 6.70 33.88 -11.22
CA CYS A 793 7.94 33.19 -10.90
C CYS A 793 8.90 33.12 -12.09
N ALA A 794 8.41 32.99 -13.32
CA ALA A 794 9.24 33.05 -14.53
C ALA A 794 9.85 34.45 -14.74
N ALA A 795 9.09 35.51 -14.49
CA ALA A 795 9.58 36.89 -14.53
C ALA A 795 10.66 37.17 -13.46
N ILE A 796 10.51 36.60 -12.27
CA ILE A 796 11.52 36.70 -11.21
C ILE A 796 12.81 35.96 -11.61
N ARG A 797 12.69 34.78 -12.23
CA ARG A 797 13.85 34.02 -12.74
C ARG A 797 14.61 34.76 -13.84
N SER A 798 13.91 35.54 -14.67
CA SER A 798 14.57 36.37 -15.70
C SER A 798 15.20 37.66 -15.14
N GLY A 799 14.96 37.99 -13.87
CA GLY A 799 15.51 39.17 -13.20
C GLY A 799 14.91 40.51 -13.64
N ASN A 800 13.83 40.48 -14.43
CA ASN A 800 13.23 41.68 -15.00
C ASN A 800 12.17 42.28 -14.06
N VAL A 801 12.56 43.31 -13.29
CA VAL A 801 11.66 44.00 -12.34
C VAL A 801 10.46 44.66 -13.03
N LEU A 802 10.64 45.19 -14.25
CA LEU A 802 9.54 45.82 -15.00
C LEU A 802 8.48 44.80 -15.39
N LEU A 803 8.89 43.58 -15.73
CA LEU A 803 7.97 42.48 -16.04
C LEU A 803 7.23 42.02 -14.79
N VAL A 804 7.90 41.99 -13.64
CA VAL A 804 7.28 41.71 -12.34
C VAL A 804 6.23 42.78 -12.02
N ASP A 805 6.57 44.07 -12.15
CA ASP A 805 5.61 45.17 -11.94
C ASP A 805 4.43 45.12 -12.92
N LEU A 806 4.66 44.77 -14.18
CA LEU A 806 3.60 44.59 -15.17
C LEU A 806 2.61 43.50 -14.72
N LEU A 807 3.11 42.34 -14.29
CA LEU A 807 2.26 41.23 -13.83
C LEU A 807 1.54 41.53 -12.51
N LEU A 808 2.19 42.20 -11.56
CA LEU A 808 1.55 42.65 -10.32
C LEU A 808 0.48 43.70 -10.61
N SER A 809 0.73 44.64 -11.53
CA SER A 809 -0.25 45.64 -11.96
C SER A 809 -1.44 45.04 -12.72
N ALA A 810 -1.23 43.91 -13.40
CA ALA A 810 -2.28 43.12 -14.03
C ALA A 810 -3.15 42.33 -13.04
N GLY A 811 -2.83 42.35 -11.74
CA GLY A 811 -3.64 41.76 -10.67
C GLY A 811 -3.16 40.40 -10.14
N VAL A 812 -1.95 39.95 -10.50
CA VAL A 812 -1.37 38.73 -9.93
C VAL A 812 -0.91 38.99 -8.50
N SER A 813 -1.33 38.16 -7.53
CA SER A 813 -0.92 38.30 -6.13
C SER A 813 0.58 38.04 -5.93
N PRO A 814 1.30 38.83 -5.11
CA PRO A 814 2.70 38.57 -4.77
C PRO A 814 2.91 37.31 -3.94
N ASP A 815 1.84 36.80 -3.31
CA ASP A 815 1.83 35.54 -2.53
C ASP A 815 1.26 34.35 -3.32
N ALA A 816 0.97 34.55 -4.61
CA ALA A 816 0.41 33.50 -5.46
C ALA A 816 1.41 32.34 -5.55
N ALA A 817 1.03 31.16 -5.08
CA ALA A 817 1.90 29.98 -5.15
C ALA A 817 1.29 28.89 -6.05
N TYR A 818 2.15 28.17 -6.75
CA TYR A 818 1.75 27.01 -7.56
C TYR A 818 2.38 25.73 -7.02
N LYS A 819 1.68 24.62 -7.15
CA LYS A 819 2.18 23.31 -6.71
C LYS A 819 3.01 22.68 -7.83
N TYR A 820 4.22 22.27 -7.52
CA TYR A 820 5.13 21.59 -8.44
C TYR A 820 5.52 20.21 -7.91
N ARG A 821 5.59 19.21 -8.80
CA ARG A 821 6.02 17.84 -8.47
C ARG A 821 7.43 17.59 -9.01
N LYS A 822 8.40 17.39 -8.11
CA LYS A 822 9.83 17.19 -8.47
C LYS A 822 10.10 15.82 -9.12
N ALA A 823 9.28 14.80 -8.85
CA ALA A 823 9.35 13.47 -9.49
C ALA A 823 7.98 12.76 -9.44
N PRO A 824 7.60 11.97 -10.47
CA PRO A 824 6.31 11.26 -10.52
C PRO A 824 6.11 10.26 -9.36
N SER A 825 7.18 9.84 -8.70
CA SER A 825 7.20 8.90 -7.56
C SER A 825 7.04 9.58 -6.19
N THR A 826 7.23 10.90 -6.08
CA THR A 826 7.12 11.64 -4.81
C THR A 826 5.82 12.44 -4.77
N MET A 827 4.96 12.16 -3.79
CA MET A 827 3.67 12.85 -3.61
C MET A 827 3.77 14.18 -2.85
N ILE A 828 4.98 14.68 -2.61
CA ILE A 828 5.20 15.97 -1.94
C ILE A 828 5.09 17.09 -2.98
N PHE A 829 3.97 17.81 -2.96
CA PHE A 829 3.79 19.04 -3.72
C PHE A 829 4.61 20.15 -3.06
N HIS A 830 5.59 20.68 -3.78
CA HIS A 830 6.28 21.88 -3.34
C HIS A 830 5.45 23.08 -3.79
N SER A 831 5.02 23.91 -2.84
CA SER A 831 4.36 25.18 -3.13
C SER A 831 5.43 26.19 -3.52
N ILE A 832 5.55 26.54 -4.79
CA ILE A 832 6.55 27.52 -5.24
C ILE A 832 5.91 28.90 -5.21
N SER A 833 6.40 29.76 -4.34
CA SER A 833 6.02 31.17 -4.24
C SER A 833 7.00 32.09 -4.98
N PRO A 834 6.58 33.33 -5.29
CA PRO A 834 7.45 34.40 -5.79
C PRO A 834 8.63 34.69 -4.87
N LEU A 835 8.38 34.75 -3.55
CA LEU A 835 9.41 35.01 -2.55
C LEU A 835 10.45 33.87 -2.49
N PHE A 836 10.00 32.61 -2.50
CA PHE A 836 10.88 31.45 -2.62
C PHE A 836 11.74 31.51 -3.88
N THR A 837 11.14 31.87 -5.02
CA THR A 837 11.85 31.97 -6.30
C THR A 837 12.90 33.08 -6.31
N ALA A 838 12.62 34.22 -5.66
CA ALA A 838 13.57 35.32 -5.52
C ALA A 838 14.75 34.97 -4.60
N VAL A 839 14.51 34.24 -3.51
CA VAL A 839 15.57 33.70 -2.63
C VAL A 839 16.44 32.70 -3.39
N LYS A 840 15.81 31.82 -4.17
CA LYS A 840 16.49 30.81 -5.00
C LYS A 840 17.43 31.46 -6.03
N SER A 841 16.98 32.52 -6.71
CA SER A 841 17.81 33.26 -7.66
C SER A 841 18.91 34.09 -6.96
N GLY A 842 18.81 34.31 -5.66
CA GLY A 842 19.78 35.08 -4.89
C GLY A 842 19.68 36.60 -5.07
N ASN A 843 18.61 37.08 -5.68
CA ASN A 843 18.43 38.51 -5.94
C ASN A 843 17.80 39.22 -4.74
N GLU A 844 18.64 39.77 -3.87
CA GLU A 844 18.20 40.49 -2.67
C GLU A 844 17.37 41.74 -3.02
N GLY A 845 17.69 42.43 -4.11
CA GLY A 845 16.90 43.58 -4.60
C GLY A 845 15.47 43.16 -4.93
N MET A 846 15.30 42.00 -5.58
CA MET A 846 13.98 41.44 -5.89
C MET A 846 13.22 41.01 -4.63
N VAL A 847 13.90 40.42 -3.64
CA VAL A 847 13.28 40.08 -2.35
C VAL A 847 12.75 41.33 -1.64
N ARG A 848 13.56 42.40 -1.56
CA ARG A 848 13.11 43.68 -0.98
C ARG A 848 11.95 44.29 -1.77
N HIS A 849 12.01 44.24 -3.09
CA HIS A 849 10.94 44.75 -3.96
C HIS A 849 9.62 44.02 -3.73
N LEU A 850 9.64 42.68 -3.68
CA LEU A 850 8.44 41.88 -3.41
C LEU A 850 7.85 42.15 -2.01
N LEU A 851 8.70 42.28 -0.98
CA LEU A 851 8.26 42.65 0.38
C LEU A 851 7.65 44.05 0.41
N GLN A 852 8.21 45.03 -0.32
CA GLN A 852 7.62 46.37 -0.48
C GLN A 852 6.28 46.35 -1.22
N LYS A 853 6.10 45.41 -2.16
CA LYS A 853 4.84 45.19 -2.89
C LYS A 853 3.82 44.35 -2.11
N GLY A 854 4.11 44.01 -0.84
CA GLY A 854 3.16 43.39 0.08
C GLY A 854 3.22 41.87 0.17
N ALA A 855 4.31 41.22 -0.26
CA ALA A 855 4.51 39.78 -0.04
C ALA A 855 4.61 39.43 1.47
N ASP A 856 3.97 38.36 1.90
CA ASP A 856 3.99 37.87 3.29
C ASP A 856 5.38 37.30 3.62
N PRO A 857 6.11 37.88 4.61
CA PRO A 857 7.41 37.34 5.02
C PRO A 857 7.30 35.99 5.76
N ALA A 858 6.10 35.54 6.16
CA ALA A 858 5.86 34.23 6.76
C ALA A 858 5.80 33.09 5.71
N ASP A 859 6.77 33.07 4.79
CA ASP A 859 6.97 31.99 3.83
C ASP A 859 8.02 30.99 4.36
N ALA A 860 7.53 29.84 4.84
CA ALA A 860 8.37 28.83 5.47
C ALA A 860 9.40 28.26 4.49
N LEU A 861 9.05 28.15 3.21
CA LEU A 861 9.91 27.60 2.18
C LEU A 861 11.03 28.59 1.84
N ALA A 862 10.71 29.88 1.74
CA ALA A 862 11.69 30.93 1.46
C ALA A 862 12.73 31.05 2.59
N ILE A 863 12.29 31.04 3.86
CA ILE A 863 13.21 31.09 5.02
C ILE A 863 14.04 29.82 5.11
N SER A 864 13.43 28.63 4.96
CA SER A 864 14.18 27.36 4.94
C SER A 864 15.25 27.35 3.83
N LEU A 865 14.93 27.87 2.64
CA LEU A 865 15.87 27.93 1.53
C LEU A 865 17.03 28.92 1.80
N ALA A 866 16.76 30.05 2.47
CA ALA A 866 17.81 30.98 2.85
C ALA A 866 18.82 30.35 3.82
N VAL A 867 18.34 29.54 4.77
CA VAL A 867 19.18 28.75 5.70
C VAL A 867 19.99 27.68 4.93
N GLU A 868 19.33 26.98 4.00
CA GLU A 868 19.95 25.95 3.16
C GLU A 868 21.08 26.49 2.28
N LEU A 869 20.87 27.65 1.65
CA LEU A 869 21.85 28.30 0.77
C LEU A 869 22.90 29.13 1.54
N ASP A 870 22.83 29.17 2.86
CA ASP A 870 23.71 29.96 3.74
C ASP A 870 23.78 31.47 3.45
N LYS A 871 22.67 32.05 2.98
CA LYS A 871 22.65 33.46 2.57
C LYS A 871 22.27 34.36 3.74
N THR A 872 23.24 34.72 4.58
CA THR A 872 23.03 35.50 5.81
C THR A 872 22.28 36.83 5.58
N SER A 873 22.59 37.57 4.51
CA SER A 873 21.93 38.85 4.20
C SER A 873 20.45 38.69 3.85
N LEU A 874 20.13 37.69 3.01
CA LEU A 874 18.75 37.34 2.66
C LEU A 874 17.97 36.85 3.87
N PHE A 875 18.59 35.98 4.67
CA PHE A 875 18.00 35.46 5.91
C PHE A 875 17.66 36.61 6.86
N LYS A 876 18.60 37.52 7.13
CA LYS A 876 18.37 38.69 7.99
C LYS A 876 17.29 39.61 7.45
N THR A 877 17.24 39.83 6.13
CA THR A 877 16.20 40.65 5.49
C THR A 877 14.81 40.04 5.70
N LEU A 878 14.67 38.74 5.46
CA LEU A 878 13.40 38.01 5.67
C LEU A 878 13.01 37.97 7.15
N LEU A 879 13.96 37.68 8.04
CA LEU A 879 13.70 37.59 9.48
C LEU A 879 13.33 38.96 10.07
N THR A 880 13.95 40.04 9.59
CA THR A 880 13.61 41.41 10.00
C THR A 880 12.19 41.77 9.55
N ALA A 881 11.83 41.48 8.29
CA ALA A 881 10.48 41.67 7.79
C ALA A 881 9.46 40.82 8.58
N PHE A 882 9.80 39.57 8.89
CA PHE A 882 8.95 38.69 9.72
C PHE A 882 8.74 39.26 11.13
N ARG A 883 9.80 39.73 11.81
CA ARG A 883 9.70 40.33 13.16
C ARG A 883 8.86 41.62 13.15
N GLN A 884 8.92 42.41 12.08
CA GLN A 884 8.10 43.62 11.90
C GLN A 884 6.62 43.27 11.69
N SER A 885 6.33 42.28 10.85
CA SER A 885 4.94 41.86 10.56
C SER A 885 4.32 41.03 11.68
N TYR A 886 5.11 40.25 12.43
CA TYR A 886 4.66 39.31 13.48
C TYR A 886 5.46 39.42 14.80
N PRO A 887 5.33 40.51 15.57
CA PRO A 887 6.13 40.72 16.80
C PRO A 887 5.91 39.68 17.91
N ALA A 888 4.72 39.06 17.96
CA ALA A 888 4.39 38.02 18.93
C ALA A 888 4.77 36.60 18.46
N GLY A 889 5.33 36.46 17.26
CA GLY A 889 5.41 35.19 16.55
C GLY A 889 4.06 34.79 15.95
N ARG A 890 4.05 33.66 15.23
CA ARG A 890 2.86 33.14 14.55
C ARG A 890 2.67 31.67 14.94
N ALA A 891 1.47 31.33 15.45
CA ALA A 891 1.23 30.03 16.09
C ALA A 891 1.27 28.83 15.12
N ASP A 892 0.98 29.03 13.84
CA ASP A 892 1.01 28.04 12.77
C ASP A 892 2.35 28.01 12.00
N PHE A 893 3.37 28.74 12.47
CA PHE A 893 4.62 28.96 11.74
C PHE A 893 5.87 28.72 12.60
N GLY A 894 6.91 28.12 12.00
CA GLY A 894 8.24 28.03 12.62
C GLY A 894 8.87 26.64 12.62
N ALA A 895 8.08 25.57 12.53
CA ALA A 895 8.59 24.20 12.54
C ALA A 895 9.62 23.95 11.42
N ASP A 896 9.28 24.31 10.18
CA ASP A 896 10.10 24.01 9.03
C ASP A 896 11.44 24.76 8.99
N PRO A 897 11.52 26.09 9.23
CA PRO A 897 12.80 26.77 9.31
C PRO A 897 13.68 26.23 10.45
N LEU A 898 13.09 25.93 11.61
CA LEU A 898 13.81 25.35 12.74
C LEU A 898 14.38 23.97 12.41
N ILE A 899 13.58 23.09 11.80
CA ILE A 899 14.03 21.76 11.37
C ILE A 899 15.14 21.88 10.33
N LYS A 900 15.04 22.81 9.38
CA LYS A 900 16.09 23.04 8.39
C LYS A 900 17.37 23.60 9.02
N ALA A 901 17.26 24.42 10.07
CA ALA A 901 18.40 24.87 10.84
C ALA A 901 19.06 23.72 11.63
N ILE A 902 18.26 22.81 12.20
CA ILE A 902 18.75 21.58 12.86
C ILE A 902 19.43 20.64 11.85
N GLU A 903 18.94 20.61 10.61
CA GLU A 903 19.50 19.83 9.51
C GLU A 903 20.94 20.19 9.17
N LYS A 904 21.30 21.45 9.36
CA LYS A 904 22.62 22.00 9.03
C LYS A 904 23.51 21.93 10.27
N GLU A 905 24.56 21.13 10.21
CA GLU A 905 25.57 21.04 11.27
C GLU A 905 26.21 22.44 11.49
N GLU A 906 26.42 22.85 12.74
CA GLU A 906 26.93 24.20 13.13
C GLU A 906 26.06 25.40 12.68
N CYS A 907 24.73 25.36 12.89
CA CYS A 907 23.85 26.42 12.38
C CYS A 907 23.79 27.70 13.25
N PRO A 908 24.31 28.87 12.80
CA PRO A 908 24.20 30.14 13.53
C PRO A 908 22.75 30.68 13.55
N TYR A 909 21.92 30.23 12.61
CA TYR A 909 20.55 30.73 12.45
C TYR A 909 19.57 30.15 13.47
N PHE A 910 19.90 29.03 14.13
CA PHE A 910 18.99 28.37 15.07
C PHE A 910 18.58 29.28 16.24
N GLU A 911 19.55 29.98 16.84
CA GLU A 911 19.28 30.92 17.93
C GLU A 911 18.47 32.12 17.45
N GLU A 912 18.80 32.69 16.28
CA GLU A 912 18.08 33.83 15.70
C GLU A 912 16.60 33.50 15.42
N LEU A 913 16.32 32.25 15.03
CA LEU A 913 14.96 31.73 14.81
C LEU A 913 14.20 31.52 16.14
N LEU A 914 14.87 31.03 17.19
CA LEU A 914 14.27 30.92 18.52
C LEU A 914 13.96 32.29 19.12
N GLU A 915 14.86 33.26 18.97
CA GLU A 915 14.63 34.66 19.37
C GLU A 915 13.45 35.30 18.63
N ALA A 916 13.21 34.88 17.38
CA ALA A 916 12.05 35.32 16.60
C ALA A 916 10.72 34.66 17.03
N ARG A 917 10.70 33.91 18.14
CA ARG A 917 9.52 33.26 18.73
C ARG A 917 8.80 32.30 17.78
N MET A 918 9.57 31.55 17.00
CA MET A 918 9.04 30.49 16.14
C MET A 918 8.42 29.35 16.97
N ASN A 919 7.33 28.75 16.49
CA ASN A 919 6.66 27.68 17.23
C ASN A 919 7.47 26.37 17.19
N VAL A 920 8.04 25.99 18.34
CA VAL A 920 8.84 24.77 18.54
C VAL A 920 8.01 23.48 18.66
N ASN A 921 6.70 23.58 18.84
CA ASN A 921 5.77 22.45 19.03
C ASN A 921 4.93 22.16 17.78
N HIS A 922 4.98 23.01 16.76
CA HIS A 922 4.21 22.80 15.53
C HIS A 922 4.79 21.62 14.73
N LEU A 923 3.92 20.80 14.13
CA LEU A 923 4.31 19.72 13.24
C LEU A 923 4.57 20.28 11.84
N SER A 924 5.75 19.98 11.29
CA SER A 924 6.03 20.26 9.89
C SER A 924 5.03 19.55 8.99
N LEU A 925 4.39 20.29 8.09
CA LEU A 925 3.53 19.71 7.06
C LEU A 925 4.33 18.92 6.01
N ARG A 926 5.65 19.16 5.91
CA ARG A 926 6.53 18.50 4.93
C ARG A 926 7.04 17.16 5.42
N CYS A 927 7.60 17.13 6.63
CA CYS A 927 8.24 15.92 7.15
C CYS A 927 7.46 15.25 8.29
N GLY A 928 6.32 15.83 8.69
CA GLY A 928 5.46 15.27 9.74
C GLY A 928 6.09 15.30 11.13
N ARG A 929 7.11 16.13 11.36
CA ARG A 929 7.88 16.17 12.62
C ARG A 929 7.84 17.54 13.28
N THR A 930 7.95 17.55 14.60
CA THR A 930 8.29 18.77 15.35
C THR A 930 9.80 18.99 15.33
N PRO A 931 10.29 20.22 15.59
CA PRO A 931 11.71 20.47 15.84
C PRO A 931 12.34 19.48 16.84
N LEU A 932 11.67 19.20 17.97
CA LEU A 932 12.14 18.22 18.94
C LEU A 932 12.20 16.80 18.36
N GLY A 933 11.17 16.38 17.63
CA GLY A 933 11.14 15.07 16.96
C GLY A 933 12.26 14.90 15.93
N SER A 934 12.61 15.94 15.20
CA SER A 934 13.70 15.91 14.21
C SER A 934 15.09 15.84 14.83
N VAL A 935 15.29 16.36 16.04
CA VAL A 935 16.57 16.28 16.77
C VAL A 935 16.76 14.91 17.40
N VAL A 936 15.69 14.35 17.98
CA VAL A 936 15.75 13.08 18.72
C VAL A 936 16.10 11.88 17.81
N GLU A 937 15.74 11.92 16.53
CA GLU A 937 16.10 10.87 15.55
C GLU A 937 17.59 10.87 15.16
N ARG A 938 18.36 11.91 15.52
CA ARG A 938 19.74 12.09 15.09
C ARG A 938 20.74 11.61 16.14
N HIS A 939 21.91 11.21 15.68
CA HIS A 939 23.03 10.78 16.53
C HIS A 939 24.11 11.88 16.54
N GLY A 940 24.57 12.29 17.72
CA GLY A 940 25.64 13.28 17.90
C GLY A 940 25.52 14.09 19.18
N THR A 941 26.64 14.54 19.73
CA THR A 941 26.70 15.33 20.99
C THR A 941 25.95 16.66 20.89
N MET A 942 26.01 17.32 19.72
CA MET A 942 25.29 18.58 19.48
C MET A 942 23.75 18.41 19.52
N CYS A 943 23.22 17.22 19.20
CA CYS A 943 21.78 16.98 19.24
C CYS A 943 21.23 17.03 20.67
N LEU A 944 22.01 16.60 21.67
CA LEU A 944 21.63 16.71 23.08
C LEU A 944 21.53 18.18 23.52
N GLU A 945 22.47 19.02 23.09
CA GLU A 945 22.45 20.45 23.39
C GLU A 945 21.27 21.16 22.73
N ILE A 946 21.02 20.88 21.44
CA ILE A 946 19.89 21.46 20.70
C ILE A 946 18.56 21.00 21.33
N ALA A 947 18.42 19.72 21.67
CA ALA A 947 17.23 19.21 22.36
C ALA A 947 17.03 19.90 23.72
N ALA A 948 18.10 20.08 24.50
CA ALA A 948 18.03 20.81 25.76
C ALA A 948 17.62 22.28 25.58
N LYS A 949 18.09 22.95 24.52
CA LYS A 949 17.68 24.31 24.17
C LYS A 949 16.21 24.39 23.75
N LEU A 950 15.73 23.45 22.94
CA LEU A 950 14.31 23.35 22.55
C LEU A 950 13.40 23.12 23.76
N LEU A 951 13.78 22.23 24.68
CA LEU A 951 13.01 21.98 25.91
C LEU A 951 12.98 23.23 26.79
N LYS A 952 14.09 23.96 26.93
CA LYS A 952 14.14 25.25 27.64
C LYS A 952 13.29 26.34 26.97
N SER A 953 13.17 26.34 25.65
CA SER A 953 12.34 27.29 24.90
C SER A 953 10.86 26.92 24.83
N GLY A 954 10.43 25.85 25.52
CA GLY A 954 9.03 25.46 25.68
C GLY A 954 8.57 24.31 24.78
N ALA A 955 9.49 23.48 24.25
CA ALA A 955 9.12 22.25 23.58
C ALA A 955 8.49 21.26 24.58
N ASP A 956 7.32 20.70 24.24
CA ASP A 956 6.61 19.73 25.07
C ASP A 956 7.11 18.30 24.76
N PRO A 957 7.79 17.62 25.70
CA PRO A 957 8.29 16.26 25.47
C PRO A 957 7.18 15.21 25.35
N ASN A 958 5.95 15.54 25.76
CA ASN A 958 4.78 14.66 25.71
C ASN A 958 3.87 14.92 24.49
N ALA A 959 4.17 15.95 23.69
CA ALA A 959 3.48 16.20 22.45
C ALA A 959 3.82 15.12 21.41
N ILE A 960 2.98 15.04 20.37
CA ILE A 960 3.28 14.22 19.21
C ILE A 960 4.48 14.85 18.51
N ALA A 961 5.61 14.15 18.52
CA ALA A 961 6.86 14.61 17.94
C ALA A 961 6.98 14.19 16.46
N ARG A 962 6.32 13.08 16.07
CA ARG A 962 6.31 12.53 14.71
C ARG A 962 4.92 12.03 14.32
N MET A 963 4.50 12.29 13.10
CA MET A 963 3.29 11.77 12.46
C MET A 963 3.57 11.59 10.96
N GLU A 964 3.55 10.35 10.45
CA GLU A 964 3.65 10.14 9.01
C GLU A 964 2.36 10.61 8.30
N THR A 965 2.48 11.65 7.48
CA THR A 965 1.41 12.12 6.61
C THR A 965 1.36 11.28 5.34
N ILE A 966 0.27 10.54 5.16
CA ILE A 966 -0.05 9.90 3.88
C ILE A 966 -0.96 10.87 3.13
N GLU A 967 -0.37 11.71 2.31
CA GLU A 967 -1.12 12.39 1.25
C GLU A 967 -0.92 11.61 -0.05
N GLY A 968 -1.80 10.62 -0.26
CA GLY A 968 -1.89 9.86 -1.50
C GLY A 968 -3.26 9.19 -1.66
N PRO A 969 -3.84 9.15 -2.87
CA PRO A 969 -5.19 8.64 -3.14
C PRO A 969 -5.26 7.10 -3.17
N TYR A 970 -4.11 6.44 -3.34
CA TYR A 970 -4.01 5.01 -3.61
C TYR A 970 -2.85 4.41 -2.81
N ARG A 971 -3.01 4.37 -1.48
CA ARG A 971 -2.34 3.37 -0.66
C ARG A 971 -3.19 3.15 0.59
N ARG A 972 -3.54 1.87 0.86
CA ARG A 972 -3.94 1.46 2.20
C ARG A 972 -2.75 1.77 3.11
N ALA A 973 -2.92 2.85 3.86
CA ALA A 973 -1.98 3.39 4.79
C ALA A 973 -1.63 2.39 5.90
N ALA A 974 -0.45 1.78 5.84
CA ALA A 974 0.26 1.53 7.09
C ALA A 974 0.74 2.90 7.58
N THR A 975 -0.12 3.60 8.32
CA THR A 975 0.28 4.79 9.06
C THR A 975 1.23 4.31 10.15
N THR A 976 2.49 4.76 10.20
CA THR A 976 3.19 4.67 11.48
C THR A 976 2.40 5.49 12.50
N PRO A 977 2.19 4.98 13.71
CA PRO A 977 1.49 5.74 14.74
C PRO A 977 2.18 7.07 15.00
N PRO A 978 1.45 8.09 15.41
CA PRO A 978 2.07 9.29 15.93
C PRO A 978 2.85 8.95 17.21
N GLU A 979 4.10 9.34 17.29
CA GLU A 979 5.00 9.02 18.41
C GLU A 979 5.38 10.26 19.20
N THR A 980 5.62 10.07 20.49
CA THR A 980 6.22 11.07 21.39
C THR A 980 7.73 11.10 21.21
N ALA A 981 8.38 12.18 21.64
CA ALA A 981 9.84 12.28 21.61
C ALA A 981 10.51 11.11 22.37
N LEU A 982 9.96 10.69 23.50
CA LEU A 982 10.50 9.58 24.30
C LEU A 982 10.48 8.26 23.54
N LEU A 983 9.40 7.95 22.82
CA LEU A 983 9.31 6.72 22.01
C LEU A 983 10.32 6.74 20.87
N ILE A 984 10.50 7.88 20.20
CA ILE A 984 11.49 8.04 19.13
C ILE A 984 12.92 7.80 19.67
N ALA A 985 13.24 8.32 20.86
CA ALA A 985 14.55 8.14 21.48
C ALA A 985 14.83 6.66 21.82
N ILE A 986 13.82 5.93 22.27
CA ILE A 986 13.90 4.48 22.56
C ILE A 986 14.05 3.69 21.26
N GLU A 987 13.29 4.02 20.22
CA GLU A 987 13.41 3.41 18.90
C GLU A 987 14.80 3.63 18.28
N ALA A 988 15.44 4.76 18.60
CA ALA A 988 16.80 5.11 18.20
C ALA A 988 17.89 4.57 19.14
N GLU A 989 17.53 3.87 20.22
CA GLU A 989 18.45 3.34 21.25
C GLU A 989 19.42 4.39 21.81
N ASN A 990 18.93 5.64 21.98
CA ASN A 990 19.74 6.76 22.47
C ASN A 990 19.49 6.97 23.98
N GLU A 991 20.27 6.29 24.81
CA GLU A 991 20.16 6.32 26.28
C GLU A 991 20.23 7.73 26.87
N ASP A 992 21.17 8.56 26.39
CA ASP A 992 21.35 9.93 26.86
C ASP A 992 20.13 10.81 26.55
N MET A 993 19.55 10.65 25.36
CA MET A 993 18.34 11.38 24.97
C MET A 993 17.13 10.92 25.77
N VAL A 994 16.99 9.62 26.04
CA VAL A 994 15.97 9.08 26.94
C VAL A 994 16.12 9.70 28.34
N ALA A 995 17.34 9.74 28.89
CA ALA A 995 17.61 10.34 30.18
C ALA A 995 17.28 11.84 30.22
N LEU A 996 17.66 12.59 29.18
CA LEU A 996 17.36 14.02 29.04
C LEU A 996 15.85 14.29 28.99
N LEU A 997 15.11 13.54 28.18
CA LEU A 997 13.66 13.70 28.03
C LEU A 997 12.92 13.37 29.34
N LEU A 998 13.29 12.27 30.00
CA LEU A 998 12.71 11.90 31.31
C LEU A 998 13.00 12.96 32.38
N LYS A 999 14.22 13.52 32.40
CA LYS A 999 14.59 14.62 33.31
C LYS A 999 13.74 15.88 33.09
N ASN A 1000 13.28 16.12 31.86
CA ASN A 1000 12.46 17.28 31.49
C ASN A 1000 10.94 16.97 31.50
N GLY A 1001 10.51 15.90 32.17
CA GLY A 1001 9.08 15.63 32.39
C GLY A 1001 8.39 14.85 31.28
N ALA A 1002 9.15 14.10 30.46
CA ALA A 1002 8.55 13.07 29.61
C ALA A 1002 7.87 12.00 30.49
N ASP A 1003 6.61 11.69 30.18
CA ASP A 1003 5.81 10.71 30.91
C ASP A 1003 6.25 9.29 30.53
N VAL A 1004 6.87 8.61 31.51
CA VAL A 1004 7.44 7.26 31.39
C VAL A 1004 6.40 6.18 31.05
N ASN A 1005 5.12 6.47 31.26
CA ASN A 1005 3.99 5.58 30.96
C ASN A 1005 3.14 6.09 29.79
N LYS A 1006 3.60 7.13 29.08
CA LYS A 1006 2.84 7.74 27.99
C LYS A 1006 2.77 6.86 26.76
N ALA A 1007 1.57 6.40 26.44
CA ALA A 1007 1.32 5.73 25.18
C ALA A 1007 1.19 6.71 23.99
N ALA A 1008 1.54 6.23 22.80
CA ALA A 1008 1.25 6.90 21.53
C ALA A 1008 -0.28 7.13 21.33
N ARG A 1009 -0.64 8.14 20.53
CA ARG A 1009 -2.06 8.46 20.24
C ARG A 1009 -2.55 7.71 18.99
N ARG A 1010 -3.87 7.68 18.77
CA ARG A 1010 -4.52 7.12 17.56
C ARG A 1010 -4.43 5.59 17.39
N GLY A 1011 -4.61 4.84 18.48
CA GLY A 1011 -4.90 3.40 18.41
C GLY A 1011 -3.68 2.48 18.47
N ILE A 1012 -2.49 3.00 18.76
CA ILE A 1012 -1.33 2.19 19.15
C ILE A 1012 -0.96 2.57 20.59
N GLU A 1013 -1.20 1.65 21.51
CA GLU A 1013 -1.03 1.82 22.95
C GLU A 1013 0.24 1.09 23.42
N ARG A 1014 1.42 1.48 22.92
CA ARG A 1014 2.70 0.99 23.50
C ARG A 1014 3.24 1.98 24.51
N THR A 1015 3.61 1.48 25.68
CA THR A 1015 4.36 2.26 26.67
C THR A 1015 5.85 2.32 26.30
N PRO A 1016 6.60 3.32 26.79
CA PRO A 1016 8.06 3.37 26.67
C PRO A 1016 8.74 2.06 27.07
N LEU A 1017 8.31 1.43 28.16
CA LEU A 1017 8.86 0.15 28.63
C LEU A 1017 8.59 -1.00 27.66
N GLN A 1018 7.36 -1.08 27.12
CA GLN A 1018 7.00 -2.08 26.12
C GLN A 1018 7.86 -1.93 24.84
N SER A 1019 8.08 -0.70 24.37
CA SER A 1019 8.97 -0.42 23.24
C SER A 1019 10.43 -0.78 23.54
N ALA A 1020 10.94 -0.45 24.73
CA ALA A 1020 12.31 -0.78 25.13
C ALA A 1020 12.54 -2.31 25.21
N CYS A 1021 11.56 -3.06 25.72
CA CYS A 1021 11.61 -4.52 25.75
C CYS A 1021 11.65 -5.12 24.34
N GLN A 1022 10.88 -4.56 23.41
CA GLN A 1022 10.90 -4.97 22.00
C GLN A 1022 12.27 -4.70 21.35
N LYS A 1023 12.96 -3.62 21.74
CA LYS A 1023 14.28 -3.23 21.23
C LYS A 1023 15.47 -3.96 21.85
N ARG A 1024 15.25 -4.79 22.88
CA ARG A 1024 16.28 -5.57 23.58
C ARG A 1024 17.34 -4.72 24.30
N SER A 1025 17.09 -3.42 24.53
CA SER A 1025 17.99 -2.54 25.27
C SER A 1025 17.77 -2.66 26.79
N LEU A 1026 18.59 -3.49 27.44
CA LEU A 1026 18.53 -3.68 28.90
C LEU A 1026 18.79 -2.36 29.68
N PRO A 1027 19.76 -1.50 29.31
CA PRO A 1027 19.99 -0.25 30.04
C PRO A 1027 18.78 0.69 30.00
N ILE A 1028 18.12 0.83 28.85
CA ILE A 1028 16.89 1.64 28.73
C ILE A 1028 15.76 1.02 29.55
N VAL A 1029 15.61 -0.31 29.55
CA VAL A 1029 14.61 -1.02 30.39
C VAL A 1029 14.85 -0.72 31.87
N GLN A 1030 16.09 -0.84 32.34
CA GLN A 1030 16.45 -0.54 33.74
C GLN A 1030 16.16 0.93 34.07
N LEU A 1031 16.59 1.86 33.22
CA LEU A 1031 16.36 3.30 33.39
C LEU A 1031 14.86 3.64 33.45
N LEU A 1032 14.02 3.03 32.61
CA LEU A 1032 12.58 3.27 32.62
C LEU A 1032 11.92 2.72 33.90
N ILE A 1033 12.31 1.53 34.36
CA ILE A 1033 11.81 0.93 35.60
C ILE A 1033 12.22 1.79 36.81
N GLU A 1034 13.48 2.23 36.88
CA GLU A 1034 13.97 3.16 37.92
C GLU A 1034 13.19 4.47 37.95
N ARG A 1035 12.65 4.91 36.82
CA ARG A 1035 11.83 6.14 36.69
C ARG A 1035 10.33 5.90 36.86
N GLY A 1036 9.93 4.70 37.30
CA GLY A 1036 8.54 4.39 37.65
C GLY A 1036 7.68 3.88 36.49
N ALA A 1037 8.27 3.23 35.50
CA ALA A 1037 7.51 2.53 34.47
C ALA A 1037 6.65 1.40 35.06
N ASP A 1038 5.38 1.30 34.63
CA ASP A 1038 4.50 0.20 35.00
C ASP A 1038 4.89 -1.08 34.24
N VAL A 1039 5.54 -2.00 34.96
CA VAL A 1039 5.99 -3.32 34.46
C VAL A 1039 4.83 -4.16 33.93
N ASN A 1040 3.63 -3.99 34.50
CA ASN A 1040 2.44 -4.78 34.18
C ASN A 1040 1.41 -3.98 33.36
N ALA A 1041 1.85 -2.90 32.70
CA ALA A 1041 0.99 -2.11 31.83
C ALA A 1041 0.29 -3.00 30.79
N PRO A 1042 -1.04 -2.83 30.59
CA PRO A 1042 -1.82 -3.70 29.72
C PRO A 1042 -1.36 -3.60 28.26
N PRO A 1043 -1.53 -4.68 27.48
CA PRO A 1043 -1.23 -4.64 26.05
C PRO A 1043 -2.26 -3.79 25.30
N SER A 1044 -1.82 -3.18 24.19
CA SER A 1044 -2.71 -2.58 23.19
C SER A 1044 -3.78 -3.56 22.67
N ILE A 1045 -4.94 -3.03 22.24
CA ILE A 1045 -6.08 -3.79 21.72
C ILE A 1045 -5.73 -4.71 20.52
N ARG A 1046 -4.77 -4.31 19.69
CA ARG A 1046 -4.34 -5.04 18.50
C ARG A 1046 -2.82 -5.21 18.47
N ASN A 1047 -2.35 -6.43 18.28
CA ASN A 1047 -0.92 -6.78 18.19
C ASN A 1047 -0.07 -6.20 19.35
N GLY A 1048 -0.70 -5.95 20.51
CA GLY A 1048 -0.05 -5.47 21.71
C GLY A 1048 0.52 -6.62 22.53
N GLY A 1049 1.46 -6.31 23.42
CA GLY A 1049 1.98 -7.22 24.43
C GLY A 1049 2.38 -6.45 25.68
N THR A 1050 2.33 -7.11 26.84
CA THR A 1050 2.97 -6.60 28.07
C THR A 1050 4.49 -6.51 27.87
N ALA A 1051 5.19 -5.82 28.77
CA ALA A 1051 6.65 -5.75 28.74
C ALA A 1051 7.28 -7.16 28.69
N LEU A 1052 6.79 -8.09 29.50
CA LEU A 1052 7.23 -9.49 29.52
C LEU A 1052 6.93 -10.22 28.21
N GLN A 1053 5.71 -10.10 27.67
CA GLN A 1053 5.35 -10.74 26.41
C GLN A 1053 6.22 -10.24 25.25
N LEU A 1054 6.52 -8.93 25.19
CA LEU A 1054 7.40 -8.36 24.17
C LEU A 1054 8.87 -8.74 24.39
N ALA A 1055 9.32 -8.88 25.65
CA ALA A 1055 10.65 -9.41 25.96
C ALA A 1055 10.79 -10.87 25.50
N CYS A 1056 9.77 -11.71 25.72
CA CYS A 1056 9.71 -13.09 25.21
C CYS A 1056 9.69 -13.14 23.68
N LEU A 1057 8.92 -12.25 23.04
CA LEU A 1057 8.88 -12.12 21.58
C LEU A 1057 10.25 -11.71 21.00
N SER A 1058 10.92 -10.73 21.64
CA SER A 1058 12.26 -10.29 21.24
C SER A 1058 13.36 -11.31 21.57
N GLY A 1059 13.05 -12.27 22.45
CA GLY A 1059 13.99 -13.30 22.87
C GLY A 1059 15.19 -12.79 23.66
N SER A 1060 15.01 -11.79 24.55
CA SER A 1060 16.07 -11.34 25.46
C SER A 1060 15.88 -11.95 26.85
N ILE A 1061 16.62 -13.03 27.16
CA ILE A 1061 16.46 -13.75 28.43
C ILE A 1061 16.83 -12.87 29.63
N ARG A 1062 17.81 -11.98 29.46
CA ARG A 1062 18.25 -11.01 30.49
C ARG A 1062 17.11 -10.07 30.87
N ILE A 1063 16.41 -9.52 29.88
CA ILE A 1063 15.25 -8.66 30.12
C ILE A 1063 14.10 -9.48 30.73
N VAL A 1064 13.84 -10.70 30.24
CA VAL A 1064 12.81 -11.59 30.83
C VAL A 1064 13.10 -11.85 32.31
N ARG A 1065 14.33 -12.27 32.68
CA ARG A 1065 14.71 -12.51 34.08
C ARG A 1065 14.61 -11.24 34.91
N HIS A 1066 15.06 -10.10 34.38
CA HIS A 1066 14.97 -8.82 35.09
C HIS A 1066 13.52 -8.43 35.34
N LEU A 1067 12.65 -8.48 34.32
CA LEU A 1067 11.21 -8.21 34.45
C LEU A 1067 10.55 -9.14 35.47
N LEU A 1068 10.84 -10.44 35.44
CA LEU A 1068 10.34 -11.39 36.44
C LEU A 1068 10.84 -11.06 37.85
N SER A 1069 12.11 -10.65 38.01
CA SER A 1069 12.67 -10.24 39.31
C SER A 1069 12.03 -8.98 39.90
N VAL A 1070 11.49 -8.10 39.05
CA VAL A 1070 10.74 -6.89 39.47
C VAL A 1070 9.22 -7.11 39.49
N GLY A 1071 8.75 -8.36 39.43
CA GLY A 1071 7.34 -8.71 39.62
C GLY A 1071 6.46 -8.65 38.36
N ALA A 1072 7.02 -8.88 37.17
CA ALA A 1072 6.22 -9.03 35.95
C ALA A 1072 5.30 -10.27 36.02
N ASN A 1073 4.03 -10.08 35.69
CA ASN A 1073 3.04 -11.15 35.70
C ASN A 1073 3.22 -12.09 34.49
N VAL A 1074 3.61 -13.34 34.76
CA VAL A 1074 3.73 -14.43 33.76
C VAL A 1074 2.41 -14.66 33.02
N PHE A 1075 1.28 -14.55 33.72
CA PHE A 1075 -0.07 -14.72 33.19
C PHE A 1075 -0.72 -13.37 32.80
N GLY A 1076 0.09 -12.39 32.40
CA GLY A 1076 -0.41 -11.09 31.95
C GLY A 1076 -1.43 -11.23 30.80
N PRO A 1077 -2.45 -10.35 30.74
CA PRO A 1077 -3.49 -10.44 29.72
C PRO A 1077 -2.88 -10.32 28.31
N THR A 1078 -3.45 -11.04 27.35
CA THR A 1078 -3.08 -10.91 25.93
C THR A 1078 -3.91 -9.83 25.24
N SER A 1079 -3.39 -9.24 24.18
CA SER A 1079 -4.15 -8.35 23.29
C SER A 1079 -5.44 -9.02 22.75
N ASN A 1080 -6.54 -8.26 22.67
CA ASN A 1080 -7.85 -8.76 22.22
C ASN A 1080 -7.83 -9.34 20.81
N ALA A 1081 -7.04 -8.73 19.91
CA ALA A 1081 -6.81 -9.24 18.57
C ALA A 1081 -5.35 -9.66 18.41
N ASN A 1082 -5.13 -10.89 17.94
CA ASN A 1082 -3.82 -11.48 17.63
C ASN A 1082 -2.80 -11.41 18.78
N GLY A 1083 -3.24 -11.29 20.04
CA GLY A 1083 -2.35 -11.34 21.18
C GLY A 1083 -1.69 -12.71 21.33
N ARG A 1084 -0.49 -12.71 21.89
CA ARG A 1084 0.26 -13.90 22.28
C ARG A 1084 0.63 -13.80 23.76
N SER A 1085 0.52 -14.90 24.48
CA SER A 1085 1.05 -15.00 25.84
C SER A 1085 2.59 -15.02 25.84
N ALA A 1086 3.20 -14.93 27.02
CA ALA A 1086 4.66 -15.03 27.15
C ALA A 1086 5.16 -16.41 26.68
N LEU A 1087 4.46 -17.48 27.04
CA LEU A 1087 4.77 -18.85 26.61
C LEU A 1087 4.57 -19.02 25.10
N GLU A 1088 3.45 -18.51 24.56
CA GLU A 1088 3.15 -18.59 23.13
C GLU A 1088 4.23 -17.87 22.30
N ASN A 1089 4.67 -16.67 22.71
CA ASN A 1089 5.76 -15.94 22.04
C ASN A 1089 7.11 -16.70 22.11
N ALA A 1090 7.43 -17.29 23.26
CA ALA A 1090 8.66 -18.07 23.41
C ALA A 1090 8.65 -19.33 22.53
N ALA A 1091 7.53 -20.06 22.49
CA ALA A 1091 7.34 -21.24 21.68
C ALA A 1091 7.32 -20.93 20.17
N GLU A 1092 6.68 -19.83 19.77
CA GLU A 1092 6.67 -19.35 18.38
C GLU A 1092 8.09 -19.08 17.85
N ASN A 1093 9.04 -18.73 18.73
CA ASN A 1093 10.43 -18.44 18.36
C ASN A 1093 11.43 -19.54 18.76
N GLY A 1094 10.96 -20.72 19.17
CA GLY A 1094 11.85 -21.84 19.51
C GLY A 1094 12.74 -21.62 20.75
N ARG A 1095 12.33 -20.73 21.66
CA ARG A 1095 13.13 -20.27 22.82
C ARG A 1095 13.00 -21.22 24.02
N LEU A 1096 13.69 -22.37 23.95
CA LEU A 1096 13.66 -23.38 25.02
C LEU A 1096 14.10 -22.81 26.37
N ASP A 1097 15.11 -21.94 26.35
CA ASP A 1097 15.64 -21.18 27.48
C ASP A 1097 14.56 -20.34 28.19
N ILE A 1098 13.84 -19.51 27.43
CA ILE A 1098 12.77 -18.65 27.94
C ILE A 1098 11.57 -19.49 28.39
N ILE A 1099 11.21 -20.55 27.65
CA ILE A 1099 10.14 -21.49 28.06
C ILE A 1099 10.47 -22.05 29.44
N LYS A 1100 11.70 -22.50 29.65
CA LYS A 1100 12.14 -23.05 30.93
C LYS A 1100 12.08 -22.01 32.05
N VAL A 1101 12.60 -20.80 31.81
CA VAL A 1101 12.53 -19.70 32.79
C VAL A 1101 11.09 -19.33 33.15
N LEU A 1102 10.20 -19.25 32.16
CA LEU A 1102 8.78 -18.99 32.39
C LEU A 1102 8.12 -20.11 33.19
N TRP A 1103 8.49 -21.38 32.92
CA TRP A 1103 7.98 -22.54 33.65
C TRP A 1103 8.45 -22.57 35.11
N ASP A 1104 9.72 -22.24 35.35
CA ASP A 1104 10.27 -22.17 36.70
C ASP A 1104 9.65 -20.99 37.48
N ALA A 1105 9.33 -19.88 36.79
CA ALA A 1105 8.64 -18.73 37.37
C ALA A 1105 7.19 -19.02 37.77
N THR A 1106 6.56 -20.09 37.26
CA THR A 1106 5.26 -20.56 37.77
C THR A 1106 5.38 -21.40 39.04
N GLY A 1107 6.58 -21.59 39.60
CA GLY A 1107 6.79 -22.46 40.76
C GLY A 1107 6.56 -23.94 40.44
N GLY A 1108 6.63 -24.33 39.16
CA GLY A 1108 6.45 -25.71 38.71
C GLY A 1108 5.00 -26.17 38.49
N CYS A 1109 4.00 -25.34 38.81
CA CYS A 1109 2.57 -25.67 38.59
C CYS A 1109 2.14 -25.66 37.10
N GLY A 1110 3.06 -25.29 36.20
CA GLY A 1110 2.84 -25.36 34.75
C GLY A 1110 1.96 -24.23 34.21
N PHE A 1111 1.38 -24.47 33.04
CA PHE A 1111 0.50 -23.53 32.32
C PHE A 1111 -0.87 -24.18 32.04
N PRO A 1112 -1.93 -23.39 31.81
CA PRO A 1112 -3.22 -23.94 31.41
C PRO A 1112 -3.13 -24.76 30.11
N ALA A 1113 -3.83 -25.90 30.05
CA ALA A 1113 -3.79 -26.81 28.89
C ALA A 1113 -4.12 -26.12 27.55
N ARG A 1114 -5.03 -25.13 27.57
CA ARG A 1114 -5.37 -24.33 26.38
C ARG A 1114 -4.19 -23.49 25.88
N GLU A 1115 -3.39 -22.92 26.78
CA GLU A 1115 -2.23 -22.12 26.45
C GLU A 1115 -1.08 -23.00 25.94
N ILE A 1116 -0.87 -24.16 26.56
CA ILE A 1116 0.08 -25.19 26.12
C ILE A 1116 -0.25 -25.63 24.68
N ALA A 1117 -1.50 -25.98 24.39
CA ALA A 1117 -1.91 -26.40 23.05
C ALA A 1117 -1.70 -25.31 21.99
N LYS A 1118 -1.94 -24.04 22.35
CA LYS A 1118 -1.66 -22.91 21.46
C LYS A 1118 -0.16 -22.70 21.23
N ALA A 1119 0.64 -22.74 22.29
CA ALA A 1119 2.09 -22.62 22.21
C ALA A 1119 2.69 -23.73 21.31
N GLN A 1120 2.22 -24.98 21.47
CA GLN A 1120 2.59 -26.10 20.60
C GLN A 1120 2.21 -25.85 19.13
N ARG A 1121 1.00 -25.33 18.89
CA ARG A 1121 0.54 -24.99 17.53
C ARG A 1121 1.40 -23.90 16.91
N PHE A 1122 1.76 -22.84 17.64
CA PHE A 1122 2.61 -21.76 17.12
C PHE A 1122 4.04 -22.22 16.86
N ALA A 1123 4.62 -23.03 17.75
CA ALA A 1123 5.92 -23.65 17.53
C ALA A 1123 5.94 -24.49 16.25
N ARG A 1124 4.95 -25.37 16.05
CA ARG A 1124 4.82 -26.16 14.82
C ARG A 1124 4.63 -25.29 13.57
N ALA A 1125 3.80 -24.25 13.66
CA ALA A 1125 3.55 -23.35 12.54
C ALA A 1125 4.80 -22.56 12.09
N ARG A 1126 5.73 -22.29 13.01
CA ARG A 1126 7.02 -21.64 12.73
C ARG A 1126 8.16 -22.62 12.42
N GLY A 1127 7.87 -23.91 12.34
CA GLY A 1127 8.87 -24.94 12.02
C GLY A 1127 9.74 -25.36 13.19
N PHE A 1128 9.24 -25.25 14.43
CA PHE A 1128 9.90 -25.71 15.65
C PHE A 1128 9.14 -26.91 16.30
N PRO A 1129 9.00 -28.07 15.61
CA PRO A 1129 8.25 -29.21 16.14
C PRO A 1129 8.87 -29.79 17.43
N GLY A 1130 10.19 -29.84 17.54
CA GLY A 1130 10.90 -30.23 18.76
C GLY A 1130 10.63 -29.30 19.95
N CYS A 1131 10.44 -27.99 19.70
CA CYS A 1131 10.00 -27.05 20.73
C CYS A 1131 8.57 -27.34 21.20
N ALA A 1132 7.67 -27.72 20.28
CA ALA A 1132 6.31 -28.13 20.65
C ALA A 1132 6.32 -29.41 21.52
N GLU A 1133 7.17 -30.38 21.19
CA GLU A 1133 7.34 -31.59 21.99
C GLU A 1133 7.99 -31.32 23.34
N TYR A 1134 8.94 -30.37 23.41
CA TYR A 1134 9.53 -29.92 24.67
C TYR A 1134 8.46 -29.35 25.61
N VAL A 1135 7.58 -28.48 25.10
CA VAL A 1135 6.45 -27.92 25.85
C VAL A 1135 5.47 -29.02 26.29
N ALA A 1136 5.21 -30.02 25.44
CA ALA A 1136 4.36 -31.16 25.80
C ALA A 1136 4.91 -31.96 26.99
N LYS A 1137 6.19 -32.30 26.95
CA LYS A 1137 6.83 -33.09 28.01
C LYS A 1137 6.98 -32.34 29.33
N LEU A 1138 7.20 -31.02 29.29
CA LEU A 1138 7.15 -30.20 30.51
C LEU A 1138 5.75 -30.23 31.15
N ALA A 1139 4.70 -30.22 30.33
CA ALA A 1139 3.32 -30.34 30.81
C ALA A 1139 3.04 -31.70 31.45
N GLU A 1140 3.50 -32.79 30.84
CA GLU A 1140 3.39 -34.16 31.38
C GLU A 1140 4.09 -34.27 32.75
N ALA A 1141 5.32 -33.79 32.87
CA ALA A 1141 6.08 -33.82 34.12
C ALA A 1141 5.43 -33.01 35.25
N SER A 1142 4.79 -31.87 34.92
CA SER A 1142 4.06 -31.04 35.89
C SER A 1142 2.75 -31.71 36.36
N ALA A 1143 2.05 -32.41 35.46
CA ALA A 1143 0.87 -33.18 35.80
C ALA A 1143 1.20 -34.35 36.75
N GLU A 1144 2.31 -35.06 36.50
CA GLU A 1144 2.81 -36.12 37.37
C GLU A 1144 3.23 -35.60 38.75
N ALA A 1145 3.94 -34.46 38.81
CA ALA A 1145 4.34 -33.81 40.06
C ALA A 1145 3.12 -33.35 40.88
N SER A 1146 2.11 -32.76 40.23
CA SER A 1146 0.85 -32.34 40.88
C SER A 1146 0.04 -33.53 41.40
N LEU A 1147 0.02 -34.65 40.66
CA LEU A 1147 -0.61 -35.91 41.09
C LEU A 1147 0.11 -36.51 42.30
N LEU A 1148 1.45 -36.50 42.32
CA LEU A 1148 2.24 -36.97 43.45
C LEU A 1148 2.03 -36.10 44.69
N GLU A 1149 1.98 -34.78 44.55
CA GLU A 1149 1.71 -33.85 45.66
C GLU A 1149 0.28 -34.01 46.20
N PHE A 1150 -0.71 -34.22 45.32
CA PHE A 1150 -2.09 -34.56 45.70
C PHE A 1150 -2.19 -35.91 46.42
N LEU A 1151 -1.45 -36.93 45.96
CA LEU A 1151 -1.40 -38.25 46.61
C LEU A 1151 -0.64 -38.24 47.95
N MET A 1152 0.32 -37.34 48.15
CA MET A 1152 1.01 -37.17 49.42
C MET A 1152 0.18 -36.38 50.44
N THR A 1153 -0.58 -35.36 49.99
CA THR A 1153 -1.47 -34.56 50.86
C THR A 1153 -2.76 -35.29 51.25
N THR A 1154 -3.19 -36.30 50.50
CA THR A 1154 -4.34 -37.17 50.85
C THR A 1154 -3.94 -38.39 51.71
N ARG A 1155 -2.65 -38.60 51.97
CA ARG A 1155 -2.12 -39.65 52.88
C ARG A 1155 -1.72 -39.15 54.27
N SER A 1156 -1.83 -37.85 54.55
CA SER A 1156 -1.77 -37.27 55.89
C SER A 1156 -3.17 -37.03 56.43
#